data_AF-A0A834K0H3-F1
#
_entry.id   AF-A0A834K0H3-F1
#
_cell.length_a   1.000
_cell.length_b   1.000
_cell.length_c   1.000
_cell.angle_alpha   90.00
_cell.angle_beta   90.00
_cell.angle_gamma   90.00
#
_symmetry.space_group_name_H-M   'P 1'
#
loop_
_entity.id
_entity.type
_entity.pdbx_description
1 polymer ?
#
loop_
_entity_poly.entity_id
_entity_poly.type
_entity_poly.pdbx_seq_one_letter_code
_entity_poly.pdbx_strand_id
1 'polypeptide(L)'
;MKLITSTQFIILFVFIISTQGTNLSEENEEYLRFPPNFLLGAATAAYQIEGAWNVSDKGESVWDRFSHERNGRIVNNDTGDIACDSYHKFREDVSLMKQLGIKAYRFSLSWPRILPTGFSNKVSKDGIAYYHNLIDELLVNDIEPIVTLYHWDHPQVIEDAGGWLNPYVIDCCIFMYTTGIHAPSKSFLRGIGEYICAENMLKAHARVYRMYQKEFKDIYNGSLGWLLHPIFSEKGDYPDIMKKLIAIKSQEQGYPRSRLPELGANWVDYIRGTSDFLSVNHYTSTIVERGDDKLEPSFYNDQGLIHGQDPTWESTISSWLKIVPEGFGNILRKLAIEYNNPLIYITENGVSNENTLDDDKRVRYYQEYLKEMLISIHRDKVNIKGYILWSLIDSFEWSSGYSQTFGIVHVNFTDPERKRTLKKSAHWWREVIKYGSLKICSLENGNSTLGISILKQTEAITNVEFPDGFQLGVATASYQIEGAWNTNGIVGMSIFISSYQRPGQLSDLDQWLVELKILFQIPFQTTQRSNFFRKGVNIWDIFTHNGGGVIRDNSNGDVACDSYHRYKEDVQLISNIGVDFYRFSLSWSRILPNGFSNVINQDGLNYYKNLIDELLAKGIQPHVSIFHWDLPENMEKLGGWTNELIIDYFVDYARIVFRELGPKVKLFYTLNEPAVFCGEGYGLHTKAPGKNITGIGSYLCMHNALKAHAKVYHMYDEEFRSEQKGLISIVISSSAYFAKNENNLAAEDIAFQFICGWVGHPIYSKTGDYPQVMKNHIAENSRIQGYSKSRLPEFTPEWIEYIRGTSDFFALNHYTSNLVEIVPKGPNDTWYGDSGIKFSYDPKWPSSGSSWLKNRYRDKAKISTEHLLEFLALNRNTEWRLEVVH
;
A
#
# COMPACT_ATOMS: atom_id res chain seq x y z
N MET A 1 32.15 46.45 -54.35
CA MET A 1 32.08 46.78 -52.90
C MET A 1 31.44 45.60 -52.18
N LYS A 2 31.97 45.21 -51.01
CA LYS A 2 31.78 43.90 -50.34
C LYS A 2 32.35 42.69 -51.12
N LEU A 3 32.91 41.74 -50.36
CA LEU A 3 33.54 40.49 -50.82
C LEU A 3 33.49 39.47 -49.66
N ILE A 4 33.20 38.20 -49.98
CA ILE A 4 33.90 36.96 -49.56
C ILE A 4 34.25 36.71 -48.05
N THR A 5 33.62 35.67 -47.49
CA THR A 5 34.04 34.66 -46.45
C THR A 5 34.79 35.07 -45.15
N SER A 6 34.40 34.53 -43.98
CA SER A 6 35.25 34.40 -42.76
C SER A 6 34.77 33.27 -41.82
N THR A 7 35.62 32.77 -40.91
CA THR A 7 35.65 31.34 -40.51
C THR A 7 36.12 31.09 -39.05
N GLN A 8 35.48 30.11 -38.37
CA GLN A 8 35.87 29.31 -37.17
C GLN A 8 36.53 29.95 -35.89
N PHE A 9 36.05 29.48 -34.71
CA PHE A 9 36.70 29.45 -33.35
C PHE A 9 36.85 30.80 -32.58
N ILE A 10 37.35 30.93 -31.32
CA ILE A 10 38.04 30.00 -30.38
C ILE A 10 37.89 30.33 -28.85
N ILE A 11 37.66 29.31 -28.01
CA ILE A 11 38.18 28.98 -26.64
C ILE A 11 38.18 29.96 -25.40
N LEU A 12 37.56 29.45 -24.30
CA LEU A 12 37.79 29.51 -22.81
C LEU A 12 37.94 30.81 -21.94
N PHE A 13 37.17 30.80 -20.82
CA PHE A 13 37.45 31.30 -19.42
C PHE A 13 37.56 32.84 -19.20
N VAL A 14 37.27 33.45 -18.02
CA VAL A 14 37.37 33.06 -16.58
C VAL A 14 36.11 33.47 -15.74
N PHE A 15 35.97 32.93 -14.53
CA PHE A 15 34.91 33.13 -13.50
C PHE A 15 34.68 34.57 -12.99
N ILE A 16 33.43 34.87 -12.53
CA ILE A 16 33.09 35.40 -11.18
C ILE A 16 31.56 35.26 -10.89
N ILE A 17 31.18 35.28 -9.60
CA ILE A 17 29.93 34.76 -8.98
C ILE A 17 28.80 35.80 -8.84
N SER A 18 27.52 35.43 -9.10
CA SER A 18 26.34 35.73 -8.20
C SER A 18 24.94 35.22 -8.65
N THR A 19 24.43 34.20 -7.94
CA THR A 19 23.03 33.97 -7.46
C THR A 19 21.76 34.22 -8.32
N GLN A 20 21.09 33.12 -8.71
CA GLN A 20 19.66 32.73 -8.53
C GLN A 20 18.45 33.68 -8.77
N GLY A 21 17.32 33.10 -9.23
CA GLY A 21 16.02 33.79 -9.29
C GLY A 21 14.83 33.04 -9.92
N THR A 22 14.67 31.72 -9.70
CA THR A 22 13.55 30.92 -10.27
C THR A 22 12.45 30.64 -9.24
N ASN A 23 11.22 31.12 -9.46
CA ASN A 23 10.08 30.79 -8.61
C ASN A 23 9.33 29.54 -9.10
N LEU A 24 9.06 28.62 -8.16
CA LEU A 24 8.30 27.38 -8.33
C LEU A 24 7.23 27.34 -7.21
N SER A 25 5.94 27.29 -7.56
CA SER A 25 4.86 27.31 -6.55
C SER A 25 3.52 26.79 -7.08
N GLU A 26 3.32 25.47 -7.00
CA GLU A 26 2.08 24.79 -6.54
C GLU A 26 2.21 23.27 -6.72
N GLU A 27 2.68 22.79 -7.89
CA GLU A 27 2.97 21.35 -8.12
C GLU A 27 3.97 20.76 -7.09
N ASN A 28 4.83 21.60 -6.49
CA ASN A 28 5.78 21.18 -5.45
C ASN A 28 5.15 20.89 -4.08
N GLU A 29 3.88 21.25 -3.83
CA GLU A 29 3.28 21.13 -2.48
C GLU A 29 2.89 19.69 -2.11
N GLU A 30 2.51 18.86 -3.09
CA GLU A 30 2.15 17.45 -2.86
C GLU A 30 3.38 16.63 -2.44
N TYR A 31 4.52 16.89 -3.08
CA TYR A 31 5.82 16.26 -2.80
C TYR A 31 6.38 16.47 -1.38
N LEU A 32 5.72 17.28 -0.55
CA LEU A 32 6.12 17.56 0.84
C LEU A 32 5.16 16.95 1.89
N ARG A 33 4.14 16.20 1.47
CA ARG A 33 3.22 15.46 2.37
C ARG A 33 3.60 13.98 2.43
N PHE A 34 3.46 13.36 3.59
CA PHE A 34 3.57 11.91 3.70
C PHE A 34 2.28 11.23 3.19
N PRO A 35 2.36 10.01 2.63
CA PRO A 35 1.17 9.24 2.27
C PRO A 35 0.21 9.00 3.45
N PRO A 36 -1.10 8.81 3.20
CA PRO A 36 -2.03 8.35 4.24
C PRO A 36 -1.56 7.04 4.87
N ASN A 37 -1.67 6.94 6.20
CA ASN A 37 -1.17 5.82 7.01
C ASN A 37 0.35 5.59 6.96
N PHE A 38 1.16 6.57 6.53
CA PHE A 38 2.63 6.43 6.56
C PHE A 38 3.15 6.47 8.01
N LEU A 39 3.87 5.42 8.40
CA LEU A 39 4.27 5.20 9.79
C LEU A 39 5.48 6.07 10.16
N LEU A 40 5.30 7.01 11.09
CA LEU A 40 6.38 7.85 11.62
C LEU A 40 6.75 7.39 13.04
N GLY A 41 7.96 6.83 13.17
CA GLY A 41 8.46 6.21 14.39
C GLY A 41 9.82 6.74 14.85
N ALA A 42 10.31 6.22 15.97
CA ALA A 42 11.67 6.44 16.45
C ALA A 42 12.35 5.14 16.91
N ALA A 43 13.68 5.12 16.87
CA ALA A 43 14.49 3.92 17.13
C ALA A 43 15.51 4.08 18.27
N THR A 44 15.82 2.94 18.91
CA THR A 44 16.90 2.72 19.89
C THR A 44 17.43 1.28 19.80
N ALA A 45 18.51 0.97 20.54
CA ALA A 45 19.07 -0.37 20.68
C ALA A 45 19.43 -0.66 22.14
N ALA A 46 19.23 -1.90 22.60
CA ALA A 46 19.28 -2.29 24.00
C ALA A 46 20.57 -1.85 24.71
N TYR A 47 21.74 -2.28 24.21
CA TYR A 47 23.03 -1.92 24.80
C TYR A 47 23.30 -0.40 24.81
N GLN A 48 22.73 0.34 23.85
CA GLN A 48 22.95 1.77 23.74
C GLN A 48 22.12 2.60 24.73
N ILE A 49 20.98 2.09 25.22
CA ILE A 49 20.04 2.84 26.08
C ILE A 49 19.73 2.22 27.45
N GLU A 50 19.72 0.91 27.60
CA GLU A 50 19.13 0.24 28.77
C GLU A 50 19.94 0.46 30.04
N GLY A 51 21.27 0.31 29.96
CA GLY A 51 22.12 0.17 31.15
C GLY A 51 21.82 -1.12 31.92
N ALA A 52 21.93 -1.05 33.25
CA ALA A 52 21.58 -2.13 34.17
C ALA A 52 22.25 -3.47 33.78
N TRP A 53 23.54 -3.42 33.44
CA TRP A 53 24.22 -4.49 32.70
C TRP A 53 24.40 -5.80 33.47
N ASN A 54 24.40 -5.75 34.79
CA ASN A 54 24.55 -6.89 35.72
C ASN A 54 23.40 -6.94 36.74
N VAL A 55 22.27 -6.28 36.44
CA VAL A 55 21.10 -6.23 37.32
C VAL A 55 20.26 -7.50 37.16
N SER A 56 19.71 -7.97 38.29
CA SER A 56 19.09 -9.28 38.43
C SER A 56 20.04 -10.40 37.96
N ASP A 57 19.70 -11.13 36.91
CA ASP A 57 20.49 -12.26 36.43
C ASP A 57 20.97 -12.13 34.98
N LYS A 58 20.96 -10.92 34.39
CA LYS A 58 21.51 -10.64 33.03
C LYS A 58 22.96 -11.16 32.90
N GLY A 59 23.25 -11.83 31.78
CA GLY A 59 24.59 -12.27 31.41
C GLY A 59 25.48 -11.17 30.83
N GLU A 60 26.78 -11.45 30.78
CA GLU A 60 27.78 -10.63 30.07
C GLU A 60 27.56 -10.70 28.55
N SER A 61 27.41 -9.56 27.88
CA SER A 61 27.45 -9.42 26.42
C SER A 61 28.87 -9.19 25.92
N VAL A 62 29.09 -9.36 24.61
CA VAL A 62 30.36 -8.97 23.98
C VAL A 62 30.72 -7.50 24.15
N TRP A 63 29.73 -6.61 24.27
CA TRP A 63 29.97 -5.17 24.46
C TRP A 63 30.28 -4.80 25.91
N ASP A 64 29.72 -5.53 26.88
CA ASP A 64 30.13 -5.44 28.29
C ASP A 64 31.65 -5.71 28.38
N ARG A 65 32.11 -6.89 27.96
CA ARG A 65 33.53 -7.26 28.01
C ARG A 65 34.42 -6.29 27.22
N PHE A 66 34.04 -5.95 25.98
CA PHE A 66 34.82 -5.09 25.11
C PHE A 66 35.04 -3.68 25.68
N SER A 67 34.04 -3.13 26.39
CA SER A 67 34.17 -1.82 27.08
C SER A 67 34.92 -1.94 28.42
N HIS A 68 34.74 -3.04 29.15
CA HIS A 68 35.41 -3.29 30.44
C HIS A 68 36.91 -3.55 30.32
N GLU A 69 37.41 -3.97 29.14
CA GLU A 69 38.86 -4.09 28.89
C GLU A 69 39.64 -2.77 29.04
N ARG A 70 38.98 -1.59 28.97
CA ARG A 70 39.57 -0.24 29.21
C ARG A 70 40.93 0.02 28.53
N ASN A 71 41.04 -0.49 27.31
CA ASN A 71 42.26 -0.58 26.50
C ASN A 71 42.42 0.60 25.50
N GLY A 72 41.60 1.64 25.60
CA GLY A 72 41.59 2.79 24.68
C GLY A 72 40.89 2.57 23.34
N ARG A 73 40.24 1.42 23.09
CA ARG A 73 39.43 1.18 21.87
C ARG A 73 38.11 1.96 21.84
N ILE A 74 37.66 2.47 22.97
CA ILE A 74 36.46 3.31 23.12
C ILE A 74 36.89 4.70 23.60
N VAL A 75 36.31 5.75 23.03
CA VAL A 75 36.54 7.14 23.46
C VAL A 75 36.28 7.26 24.97
N ASN A 76 37.18 7.95 25.68
CA ASN A 76 37.23 8.08 27.15
C ASN A 76 37.35 6.77 27.96
N ASN A 77 37.31 5.59 27.33
CA ASN A 77 36.91 4.32 27.95
C ASN A 77 35.51 4.38 28.59
N ASP A 78 34.57 5.03 27.90
CA ASP A 78 33.15 4.99 28.24
C ASP A 78 32.60 3.55 28.21
N THR A 79 31.53 3.28 28.96
CA THR A 79 30.90 1.96 29.10
C THR A 79 29.38 2.06 28.99
N GLY A 80 28.72 0.98 28.54
CA GLY A 80 27.26 0.88 28.46
C GLY A 80 26.56 0.62 29.81
N ASP A 81 27.32 0.42 30.89
CA ASP A 81 26.85 -0.03 32.22
C ASP A 81 25.56 0.63 32.73
N ILE A 82 25.41 1.94 32.49
CA ILE A 82 24.24 2.75 32.86
C ILE A 82 23.55 3.32 31.62
N ALA A 83 24.29 3.70 30.56
CA ALA A 83 23.72 4.32 29.35
C ALA A 83 22.73 5.45 29.69
N CYS A 84 21.52 5.40 29.11
CA CYS A 84 20.39 6.29 29.37
C CYS A 84 19.54 5.86 30.58
N ASP A 85 19.87 4.74 31.23
CA ASP A 85 19.10 4.09 32.29
C ASP A 85 17.65 3.72 31.89
N SER A 86 17.41 3.47 30.59
CA SER A 86 16.07 3.12 30.09
C SER A 86 15.54 1.78 30.63
N TYR A 87 16.38 0.92 31.23
CA TYR A 87 15.90 -0.26 31.96
C TYR A 87 14.98 0.14 33.14
N HIS A 88 15.33 1.19 33.89
CA HIS A 88 14.49 1.72 34.96
C HIS A 88 13.51 2.81 34.46
N LYS A 89 13.90 3.57 33.43
CA LYS A 89 13.22 4.80 32.98
C LYS A 89 12.36 4.68 31.72
N PHE A 90 12.11 3.47 31.21
CA PHE A 90 11.31 3.27 29.97
C PHE A 90 9.95 3.99 29.97
N ARG A 91 9.30 4.17 31.13
CA ARG A 91 8.03 4.93 31.24
C ARG A 91 8.20 6.43 30.97
N GLU A 92 9.35 7.02 31.32
CA GLU A 92 9.70 8.39 30.90
C GLU A 92 9.85 8.43 29.38
N ASP A 93 10.52 7.44 28.79
CA ASP A 93 10.78 7.36 27.35
C ASP A 93 9.48 7.19 26.53
N VAL A 94 8.55 6.32 26.98
CA VAL A 94 7.22 6.17 26.37
C VAL A 94 6.36 7.43 26.53
N SER A 95 6.39 8.07 27.70
CA SER A 95 5.69 9.34 27.92
C SER A 95 6.18 10.44 26.98
N LEU A 96 7.50 10.52 26.73
CA LEU A 96 8.09 11.45 25.77
C LEU A 96 7.65 11.13 24.34
N MET A 97 7.64 9.85 23.93
CA MET A 97 7.15 9.48 22.60
C MET A 97 5.69 9.88 22.38
N LYS A 98 4.82 9.69 23.39
CA LYS A 98 3.41 10.14 23.34
C LYS A 98 3.30 11.67 23.21
N GLN A 99 4.12 12.43 23.94
CA GLN A 99 4.19 13.90 23.83
C GLN A 99 4.70 14.39 22.47
N LEU A 100 5.51 13.60 21.78
CA LEU A 100 5.98 13.86 20.42
C LEU A 100 5.03 13.33 19.33
N GLY A 101 3.99 12.57 19.69
CA GLY A 101 3.02 11.98 18.77
C GLY A 101 3.51 10.75 17.99
N ILE A 102 4.69 10.23 18.34
CA ILE A 102 5.37 9.10 17.68
C ILE A 102 4.45 7.87 17.64
N LYS A 103 4.37 7.21 16.48
CA LYS A 103 3.40 6.13 16.22
C LYS A 103 3.97 4.72 16.26
N ALA A 104 5.28 4.57 16.09
CA ALA A 104 5.97 3.31 16.31
C ALA A 104 7.28 3.52 17.06
N TYR A 105 7.64 2.56 17.90
CA TYR A 105 8.91 2.52 18.59
C TYR A 105 9.68 1.26 18.20
N ARG A 106 10.81 1.45 17.51
CA ARG A 106 11.75 0.35 17.25
C ARG A 106 12.76 0.27 18.39
N PHE A 107 12.77 -0.86 19.08
CA PHE A 107 13.78 -1.18 20.10
C PHE A 107 14.33 -2.57 19.83
N SER A 108 15.44 -2.93 20.49
CA SER A 108 15.93 -4.31 20.47
C SER A 108 15.73 -5.02 21.80
N LEU A 109 15.63 -6.33 21.75
CA LEU A 109 15.79 -7.17 22.93
C LEU A 109 17.28 -7.40 23.18
N SER A 110 17.70 -7.43 24.44
CA SER A 110 19.05 -7.88 24.80
C SER A 110 19.06 -9.39 25.01
N TRP A 111 19.77 -10.12 24.14
CA TRP A 111 19.89 -11.58 24.22
C TRP A 111 20.37 -12.02 25.62
N PRO A 112 21.50 -11.55 26.18
CA PRO A 112 21.94 -11.97 27.50
C PRO A 112 21.06 -11.47 28.66
N ARG A 113 20.16 -10.49 28.44
CA ARG A 113 19.12 -10.15 29.44
C ARG A 113 17.99 -11.17 29.46
N ILE A 114 17.63 -11.77 28.32
CA ILE A 114 16.58 -12.80 28.22
C ILE A 114 17.12 -14.20 28.49
N LEU A 115 18.27 -14.56 27.94
CA LEU A 115 18.95 -15.85 28.12
C LEU A 115 20.35 -15.63 28.73
N PRO A 116 20.50 -15.55 30.07
CA PRO A 116 21.77 -15.22 30.71
C PRO A 116 22.94 -16.18 30.45
N THR A 117 22.66 -17.46 30.18
CA THR A 117 23.66 -18.45 29.77
C THR A 117 23.98 -18.37 28.28
N GLY A 118 23.19 -17.61 27.52
CA GLY A 118 23.09 -17.59 26.06
C GLY A 118 22.20 -18.67 25.45
N PHE A 119 21.82 -19.69 26.22
CA PHE A 119 21.03 -20.84 25.75
C PHE A 119 19.64 -20.85 26.40
N SER A 120 18.65 -21.49 25.76
CA SER A 120 17.28 -21.63 26.27
C SER A 120 17.17 -22.43 27.58
N ASN A 121 18.24 -23.06 28.06
CA ASN A 121 18.28 -23.77 29.33
C ASN A 121 18.12 -22.87 30.57
N LYS A 122 18.26 -21.54 30.41
CA LYS A 122 17.95 -20.55 31.45
C LYS A 122 17.35 -19.29 30.83
N VAL A 123 16.07 -19.05 31.10
CA VAL A 123 15.37 -17.80 30.75
C VAL A 123 15.29 -16.90 31.98
N SER A 124 15.63 -15.62 31.83
CA SER A 124 15.45 -14.61 32.88
C SER A 124 13.98 -14.24 33.02
N LYS A 125 13.43 -14.34 34.24
CA LYS A 125 12.07 -13.84 34.51
C LYS A 125 12.02 -12.32 34.54
N ASP A 126 13.05 -11.67 35.05
CA ASP A 126 13.10 -10.22 35.21
C ASP A 126 13.38 -9.53 33.87
N GLY A 127 14.23 -10.13 33.01
CA GLY A 127 14.43 -9.68 31.64
C GLY A 127 13.16 -9.78 30.79
N ILE A 128 12.44 -10.90 30.88
CA ILE A 128 11.12 -11.07 30.23
C ILE A 128 10.10 -10.05 30.79
N ALA A 129 10.05 -9.86 32.11
CA ALA A 129 9.14 -8.90 32.74
C ALA A 129 9.44 -7.46 32.31
N TYR A 130 10.71 -7.06 32.15
CA TYR A 130 11.08 -5.74 31.64
C TYR A 130 10.51 -5.48 30.23
N TYR A 131 10.72 -6.40 29.28
CA TYR A 131 10.22 -6.22 27.92
C TYR A 131 8.68 -6.29 27.83
N HIS A 132 8.02 -7.12 28.65
CA HIS A 132 6.55 -7.07 28.78
C HIS A 132 6.08 -5.70 29.27
N ASN A 133 6.64 -5.19 30.37
CA ASN A 133 6.25 -3.87 30.89
C ASN A 133 6.46 -2.75 29.86
N LEU A 134 7.53 -2.81 29.05
CA LEU A 134 7.75 -1.86 27.96
C LEU A 134 6.70 -1.99 26.85
N ILE A 135 6.40 -3.22 26.41
CA ILE A 135 5.41 -3.48 25.35
C ILE A 135 4.00 -3.06 25.80
N ASP A 136 3.60 -3.42 27.02
CA ASP A 136 2.30 -3.06 27.58
C ASP A 136 2.16 -1.53 27.70
N GLU A 137 3.21 -0.84 28.17
CA GLU A 137 3.23 0.63 28.26
C GLU A 137 3.18 1.29 26.86
N LEU A 138 3.84 0.73 25.84
CA LEU A 138 3.74 1.23 24.46
C LEU A 138 2.32 1.10 23.90
N LEU A 139 1.71 -0.08 24.05
CA LEU A 139 0.37 -0.38 23.53
C LEU A 139 -0.71 0.45 24.24
N VAL A 140 -0.62 0.64 25.57
CA VAL A 140 -1.51 1.51 26.36
C VAL A 140 -1.40 2.99 25.97
N ASN A 141 -0.33 3.37 25.24
CA ASN A 141 -0.09 4.73 24.80
C ASN A 141 -0.24 4.94 23.27
N ASP A 142 -0.85 3.98 22.56
CA ASP A 142 -1.09 3.98 21.11
C ASP A 142 0.21 4.06 20.26
N ILE A 143 1.26 3.34 20.70
CA ILE A 143 2.56 3.25 20.02
C ILE A 143 2.86 1.80 19.64
N GLU A 144 3.09 1.55 18.35
CA GLU A 144 3.36 0.23 17.79
C GLU A 144 4.79 -0.27 18.14
N PRO A 145 4.97 -1.43 18.78
CA PRO A 145 6.28 -1.97 19.15
C PRO A 145 6.94 -2.73 17.97
N ILE A 146 8.02 -2.19 17.42
CA ILE A 146 8.80 -2.84 16.34
C ILE A 146 10.06 -3.48 16.94
N VAL A 147 9.98 -4.79 17.19
CA VAL A 147 11.01 -5.50 17.99
C VAL A 147 12.14 -6.04 17.11
N THR A 148 13.37 -5.57 17.37
CA THR A 148 14.61 -6.09 16.77
C THR A 148 15.17 -7.20 17.67
N LEU A 149 15.23 -8.45 17.22
CA LEU A 149 15.57 -9.58 18.11
C LEU A 149 17.08 -9.73 18.37
N TYR A 150 17.93 -9.08 17.59
CA TYR A 150 19.38 -9.03 17.81
C TYR A 150 19.96 -7.69 17.32
N HIS A 151 20.63 -6.95 18.21
CA HIS A 151 21.34 -5.71 17.87
C HIS A 151 22.77 -5.73 18.45
N TRP A 152 23.55 -6.69 17.96
CA TRP A 152 25.00 -6.85 18.15
C TRP A 152 25.47 -7.33 19.55
N ASP A 153 24.61 -7.31 20.56
CA ASP A 153 24.90 -7.55 21.97
C ASP A 153 24.84 -9.02 22.42
N HIS A 154 25.33 -9.95 21.59
CA HIS A 154 25.23 -11.38 21.89
C HIS A 154 26.01 -11.77 23.17
N PRO A 155 25.58 -12.83 23.88
CA PRO A 155 26.23 -13.32 25.10
C PRO A 155 27.70 -13.67 24.87
N GLN A 156 28.57 -13.22 25.78
CA GLN A 156 30.01 -13.44 25.70
C GLN A 156 30.39 -14.92 25.73
N VAL A 157 29.60 -15.78 26.41
CA VAL A 157 29.77 -17.24 26.41
C VAL A 157 29.67 -17.84 25.00
N ILE A 158 28.88 -17.23 24.10
CA ILE A 158 28.75 -17.67 22.71
C ILE A 158 29.96 -17.20 21.88
N GLU A 159 30.46 -15.98 22.11
CA GLU A 159 31.68 -15.47 21.46
C GLU A 159 32.95 -16.22 21.91
N ASP A 160 33.06 -16.56 23.19
CA ASP A 160 34.12 -17.42 23.75
C ASP A 160 34.07 -18.84 23.11
N ALA A 161 32.89 -19.30 22.69
CA ALA A 161 32.70 -20.52 21.90
C ALA A 161 32.89 -20.34 20.38
N GLY A 162 33.40 -19.18 19.93
CA GLY A 162 33.71 -18.85 18.53
C GLY A 162 32.73 -17.86 17.88
N GLY A 163 31.61 -17.54 18.54
CA GLY A 163 30.63 -16.56 18.09
C GLY A 163 30.00 -16.91 16.75
N TRP A 164 29.72 -15.89 15.95
CA TRP A 164 29.13 -16.04 14.61
C TRP A 164 29.99 -16.81 13.59
N LEU A 165 31.25 -17.14 13.92
CA LEU A 165 32.09 -18.01 13.09
C LEU A 165 31.78 -19.51 13.33
N ASN A 166 31.19 -19.85 14.48
CA ASN A 166 30.82 -21.22 14.83
C ASN A 166 29.39 -21.52 14.32
N PRO A 167 29.17 -22.49 13.42
CA PRO A 167 27.83 -22.79 12.90
C PRO A 167 26.84 -23.25 13.97
N TYR A 168 27.29 -23.77 15.13
CA TYR A 168 26.39 -24.09 16.24
C TYR A 168 25.72 -22.85 16.86
N VAL A 169 26.15 -21.62 16.54
CA VAL A 169 25.39 -20.40 16.87
C VAL A 169 23.97 -20.46 16.30
N ILE A 170 23.79 -21.12 15.15
CA ILE A 170 22.48 -21.29 14.48
C ILE A 170 21.54 -22.17 15.31
N ASP A 171 22.04 -23.02 16.21
CA ASP A 171 21.23 -23.77 17.18
C ASP A 171 20.91 -22.97 18.46
N CYS A 172 21.74 -21.97 18.78
CA CYS A 172 21.50 -21.04 19.89
C CYS A 172 20.53 -19.91 19.51
N CYS A 173 20.53 -19.49 18.25
CA CYS A 173 19.64 -18.47 17.70
C CYS A 173 18.20 -18.97 17.55
N ILE A 174 17.44 -18.90 18.64
CA ILE A 174 15.98 -19.15 18.64
C ILE A 174 15.21 -17.90 18.16
N PHE A 175 15.80 -16.70 18.29
CA PHE A 175 15.19 -15.42 17.95
C PHE A 175 16.18 -14.53 17.17
N MET A 176 15.83 -14.16 15.93
CA MET A 176 16.62 -13.35 14.98
C MET A 176 15.68 -12.66 13.99
N TYR A 177 15.57 -11.34 14.12
CA TYR A 177 14.99 -10.42 13.13
C TYR A 177 15.87 -9.17 13.19
N THR A 178 16.66 -8.94 12.14
CA THR A 178 17.83 -8.05 12.17
C THR A 178 17.71 -6.94 11.15
N THR A 179 17.32 -5.76 11.63
CA THR A 179 17.32 -4.51 10.86
C THR A 179 18.76 -3.98 10.73
N GLY A 180 19.56 -4.58 9.84
CA GLY A 180 20.96 -4.25 9.60
C GLY A 180 21.94 -5.32 10.14
N ILE A 181 22.76 -5.86 9.24
CA ILE A 181 23.78 -6.88 9.53
C ILE A 181 25.17 -6.32 9.21
N HIS A 182 26.00 -6.15 10.25
CA HIS A 182 27.43 -5.90 10.12
C HIS A 182 28.23 -7.04 10.77
N ALA A 183 29.08 -7.69 9.99
CA ALA A 183 29.95 -8.76 10.48
C ALA A 183 31.22 -8.17 11.15
N PRO A 184 31.56 -8.51 12.40
CA PRO A 184 32.77 -8.01 13.05
C PRO A 184 34.03 -8.67 12.44
N SER A 185 34.97 -7.85 11.97
CA SER A 185 36.21 -8.33 11.34
C SER A 185 37.27 -8.72 12.38
N LYS A 186 37.37 -10.03 12.69
CA LYS A 186 38.52 -10.56 13.42
C LYS A 186 39.76 -10.49 12.52
N SER A 187 40.80 -9.78 12.97
CA SER A 187 41.93 -9.35 12.13
C SER A 187 42.68 -10.49 11.41
N PHE A 188 42.73 -11.69 12.00
CA PHE A 188 43.37 -12.88 11.43
C PHE A 188 42.47 -13.70 10.48
N LEU A 189 41.22 -13.27 10.26
CA LEU A 189 40.23 -13.93 9.38
C LEU A 189 39.57 -12.95 8.38
N ARG A 190 40.22 -11.81 8.10
CA ARG A 190 39.75 -10.83 7.11
C ARG A 190 39.52 -11.50 5.75
N GLY A 191 38.41 -11.19 5.07
CA GLY A 191 38.03 -11.83 3.80
C GLY A 191 37.67 -13.32 3.88
N ILE A 192 37.52 -13.92 5.07
CA ILE A 192 37.04 -15.30 5.27
C ILE A 192 35.98 -15.35 6.37
N GLY A 193 36.32 -14.92 7.59
CA GLY A 193 35.41 -14.89 8.73
C GLY A 193 34.25 -13.93 8.54
N GLU A 194 34.45 -12.85 7.79
CA GLU A 194 33.40 -11.93 7.33
C GLU A 194 32.30 -12.67 6.54
N TYR A 195 32.68 -13.62 5.67
CA TYR A 195 31.74 -14.44 4.88
C TYR A 195 31.12 -15.58 5.69
N ILE A 196 31.87 -16.25 6.58
CA ILE A 196 31.33 -17.31 7.45
C ILE A 196 30.30 -16.73 8.44
N CYS A 197 30.60 -15.55 9.01
CA CYS A 197 29.67 -14.80 9.85
C CYS A 197 28.37 -14.48 9.09
N ALA A 198 28.50 -13.93 7.89
CA ALA A 198 27.37 -13.61 7.02
C ALA A 198 26.54 -14.86 6.62
N GLU A 199 27.19 -15.98 6.29
CA GLU A 199 26.54 -17.25 5.97
C GLU A 199 25.79 -17.85 7.18
N ASN A 200 26.38 -17.79 8.37
CA ASN A 200 25.74 -18.27 9.60
C ASN A 200 24.58 -17.36 10.03
N MET A 201 24.71 -16.03 9.88
CA MET A 201 23.60 -15.09 10.09
C MET A 201 22.46 -15.29 9.08
N LEU A 202 22.77 -15.61 7.82
CA LEU A 202 21.78 -16.02 6.80
C LEU A 202 21.00 -17.26 7.23
N LYS A 203 21.71 -18.31 7.66
CA LYS A 203 21.09 -19.57 8.11
C LYS A 203 20.30 -19.40 9.40
N ALA A 204 20.78 -18.59 10.34
CA ALA A 204 20.05 -18.25 11.56
C ALA A 204 18.80 -17.42 11.28
N HIS A 205 18.89 -16.41 10.41
CA HIS A 205 17.74 -15.65 9.93
C HIS A 205 16.72 -16.59 9.28
N ALA A 206 17.11 -17.37 8.26
CA ALA A 206 16.21 -18.28 7.57
C ALA A 206 15.64 -19.37 8.50
N ARG A 207 16.38 -19.82 9.52
CA ARG A 207 15.89 -20.77 10.53
C ARG A 207 14.82 -20.15 11.42
N VAL A 208 15.07 -19.00 12.05
CA VAL A 208 14.07 -18.34 12.90
C VAL A 208 12.86 -17.93 12.07
N TYR A 209 13.11 -17.39 10.88
CA TYR A 209 12.07 -17.06 9.92
C TYR A 209 11.16 -18.27 9.58
N ARG A 210 11.74 -19.45 9.32
CA ARG A 210 10.96 -20.67 9.03
C ARG A 210 10.40 -21.33 10.30
N MET A 211 10.95 -21.07 11.48
CA MET A 211 10.36 -21.46 12.78
C MET A 211 9.12 -20.62 13.10
N TYR A 212 9.18 -19.30 12.85
CA TYR A 212 8.05 -18.38 12.90
C TYR A 212 6.95 -18.92 11.98
N GLN A 213 7.16 -18.92 10.66
CA GLN A 213 6.21 -19.44 9.64
C GLN A 213 5.51 -20.77 9.97
N LYS A 214 6.19 -21.69 10.66
CA LYS A 214 5.67 -23.04 10.91
C LYS A 214 4.61 -23.08 12.01
N GLU A 215 4.62 -22.12 12.94
CA GLU A 215 3.63 -22.01 14.03
C GLU A 215 2.83 -20.70 13.96
N PHE A 216 3.43 -19.62 13.45
CA PHE A 216 2.79 -18.33 13.14
C PHE A 216 3.36 -17.73 11.84
N LYS A 217 2.52 -17.61 10.81
CA LYS A 217 2.78 -16.72 9.66
C LYS A 217 3.24 -15.33 10.15
N ASP A 218 4.15 -14.63 9.48
CA ASP A 218 4.60 -14.77 8.10
C ASP A 218 6.05 -14.25 7.90
N ILE A 219 6.59 -14.43 6.70
CA ILE A 219 7.40 -13.48 5.92
C ILE A 219 8.49 -12.58 6.70
N TYR A 220 9.83 -12.89 6.84
CA TYR A 220 11.05 -12.46 6.04
C TYR A 220 11.92 -11.18 6.58
N ASN A 221 13.21 -10.67 6.44
CA ASN A 221 14.48 -10.54 5.56
C ASN A 221 15.81 -9.95 6.30
N GLY A 222 17.02 -9.41 5.85
CA GLY A 222 17.76 -8.94 4.59
C GLY A 222 19.27 -8.38 4.65
N SER A 223 19.88 -7.67 3.62
CA SER A 223 21.41 -7.49 3.40
C SER A 223 22.19 -6.19 2.99
N LEU A 224 22.34 -5.69 1.75
CA LEU A 224 21.52 -5.78 0.54
C LEU A 224 21.95 -6.85 -0.52
N GLY A 225 23.05 -6.74 -1.27
CA GLY A 225 23.34 -7.71 -2.36
C GLY A 225 23.57 -9.17 -1.89
N TRP A 226 24.60 -9.37 -1.07
CA TRP A 226 25.11 -10.67 -0.63
C TRP A 226 24.22 -11.52 0.30
N LEU A 227 23.11 -10.97 0.82
CA LEU A 227 22.07 -11.74 1.52
C LEU A 227 20.63 -11.42 1.03
N LEU A 228 20.31 -10.31 0.33
CA LEU A 228 18.98 -10.17 -0.35
C LEU A 228 18.97 -10.92 -1.67
N HIS A 229 20.06 -10.99 -2.45
CA HIS A 229 20.02 -11.75 -3.71
C HIS A 229 19.73 -13.24 -3.45
N PRO A 230 20.25 -13.86 -2.36
CA PRO A 230 19.77 -15.16 -1.88
C PRO A 230 18.27 -15.27 -1.58
N ILE A 231 17.57 -14.14 -1.44
CA ILE A 231 16.30 -14.03 -0.73
C ILE A 231 15.18 -13.37 -1.57
N PHE A 232 15.35 -12.12 -1.99
CA PHE A 232 14.40 -11.33 -2.79
C PHE A 232 14.48 -11.63 -4.29
N SER A 233 15.65 -12.07 -4.79
CA SER A 233 15.78 -12.33 -6.22
C SER A 233 15.03 -13.62 -6.60
N GLU A 234 14.47 -13.64 -7.81
CA GLU A 234 13.80 -14.84 -8.35
C GLU A 234 14.72 -16.08 -8.37
N LYS A 235 16.04 -15.86 -8.53
CA LYS A 235 17.06 -16.91 -8.56
C LYS A 235 17.42 -17.47 -7.19
N GLY A 236 17.38 -16.64 -6.15
CA GLY A 236 18.14 -16.89 -4.93
C GLY A 236 19.66 -16.86 -5.17
N ASP A 237 20.41 -17.55 -4.29
CA ASP A 237 21.88 -17.63 -4.26
C ASP A 237 22.63 -16.26 -4.20
N TYR A 238 23.93 -16.28 -3.92
CA TYR A 238 24.78 -15.08 -3.98
C TYR A 238 24.79 -14.49 -5.41
N PRO A 239 24.95 -13.15 -5.57
CA PRO A 239 24.99 -12.52 -6.89
C PRO A 239 26.04 -13.14 -7.82
N ASP A 240 25.70 -13.36 -9.09
CA ASP A 240 26.60 -14.00 -10.07
C ASP A 240 27.94 -13.25 -10.24
N ILE A 241 27.93 -11.92 -10.14
CA ILE A 241 29.14 -11.09 -10.15
C ILE A 241 30.01 -11.29 -8.89
N MET A 242 29.40 -11.47 -7.71
CA MET A 242 30.10 -11.66 -6.44
C MET A 242 30.82 -13.01 -6.41
N LYS A 243 30.11 -14.09 -6.78
CA LYS A 243 30.69 -15.44 -6.93
C LYS A 243 31.89 -15.41 -7.88
N LYS A 244 31.76 -14.74 -9.02
CA LYS A 244 32.83 -14.61 -10.01
C LYS A 244 34.05 -13.83 -9.51
N LEU A 245 33.85 -12.66 -8.90
CA LEU A 245 34.96 -11.81 -8.42
C LEU A 245 35.74 -12.48 -7.28
N ILE A 246 35.05 -13.06 -6.29
CA ILE A 246 35.72 -13.72 -5.15
C ILE A 246 36.42 -15.00 -5.62
N ALA A 247 35.86 -15.76 -6.56
CA ALA A 247 36.54 -16.94 -7.11
C ALA A 247 37.86 -16.57 -7.81
N ILE A 248 37.86 -15.50 -8.64
CA ILE A 248 39.07 -15.00 -9.30
C ILE A 248 40.11 -14.55 -8.28
N LYS A 249 39.74 -13.68 -7.34
CA LYS A 249 40.68 -13.17 -6.31
C LYS A 249 41.18 -14.26 -5.38
N SER A 250 40.36 -15.26 -5.06
CA SER A 250 40.79 -16.45 -4.30
C SER A 250 41.88 -17.22 -5.05
N GLN A 251 41.75 -17.40 -6.37
CA GLN A 251 42.76 -18.03 -7.21
C GLN A 251 44.04 -17.21 -7.31
N GLU A 252 43.94 -15.89 -7.51
CA GLU A 252 45.08 -14.95 -7.55
C GLU A 252 45.85 -14.91 -6.22
N GLN A 253 45.16 -15.06 -5.09
CA GLN A 253 45.73 -15.16 -3.75
C GLN A 253 46.21 -16.59 -3.39
N GLY A 254 46.12 -17.56 -4.32
CA GLY A 254 46.63 -18.91 -4.12
C GLY A 254 45.77 -19.86 -3.28
N TYR A 255 44.50 -19.51 -3.00
CA TYR A 255 43.58 -20.42 -2.32
C TYR A 255 43.13 -21.55 -3.28
N PRO A 256 43.09 -22.82 -2.83
CA PRO A 256 42.71 -23.97 -3.67
C PRO A 256 41.19 -24.05 -3.98
N ARG A 257 40.39 -23.11 -3.45
CA ARG A 257 38.95 -22.96 -3.66
C ARG A 257 38.54 -21.51 -3.36
N SER A 258 37.32 -21.13 -3.75
CA SER A 258 36.71 -19.85 -3.38
C SER A 258 36.72 -19.62 -1.86
N ARG A 259 36.99 -18.36 -1.45
CA ARG A 259 36.78 -17.88 -0.06
C ARG A 259 35.31 -17.62 0.26
N LEU A 260 34.46 -17.39 -0.74
CA LEU A 260 33.00 -17.37 -0.58
C LEU A 260 32.48 -18.82 -0.53
N PRO A 261 31.73 -19.23 0.52
CA PRO A 261 31.07 -20.53 0.58
C PRO A 261 30.03 -20.74 -0.54
N GLU A 262 29.76 -21.99 -0.89
CA GLU A 262 28.71 -22.34 -1.86
C GLU A 262 27.39 -22.63 -1.13
N LEU A 263 26.32 -21.91 -1.47
CA LEU A 263 24.97 -22.25 -1.01
C LEU A 263 24.46 -23.45 -1.81
N GLY A 264 24.52 -24.65 -1.21
CA GLY A 264 23.91 -25.85 -1.79
C GLY A 264 22.42 -25.65 -2.05
N ALA A 265 21.89 -26.23 -3.14
CA ALA A 265 20.55 -25.93 -3.67
C ALA A 265 19.42 -25.94 -2.61
N ASN A 266 19.41 -26.91 -1.69
CA ASN A 266 18.44 -26.98 -0.59
C ASN A 266 18.41 -25.70 0.27
N TRP A 267 19.57 -25.07 0.51
CA TRP A 267 19.65 -23.80 1.22
C TRP A 267 19.21 -22.62 0.35
N VAL A 268 19.50 -22.63 -0.96
CA VAL A 268 19.00 -21.61 -1.89
C VAL A 268 17.47 -21.56 -1.87
N ASP A 269 16.79 -22.71 -1.96
CA ASP A 269 15.33 -22.75 -1.88
C ASP A 269 14.76 -22.45 -0.48
N TYR A 270 15.51 -22.80 0.58
CA TYR A 270 15.09 -22.51 1.96
C TYR A 270 15.22 -21.02 2.33
N ILE A 271 16.22 -20.34 1.75
CA ILE A 271 16.54 -18.92 1.94
C ILE A 271 15.78 -18.03 0.94
N ARG A 272 15.43 -18.54 -0.25
CA ARG A 272 14.69 -17.77 -1.26
C ARG A 272 13.25 -17.49 -0.87
N GLY A 273 12.76 -16.37 -1.38
CA GLY A 273 11.46 -15.80 -1.12
C GLY A 273 11.49 -15.35 0.31
N THR A 274 12.23 -14.26 0.60
CA THR A 274 12.07 -13.55 1.87
C THR A 274 12.15 -12.00 1.86
N SER A 275 11.07 -11.23 1.62
CA SER A 275 10.82 -9.99 2.41
C SER A 275 9.37 -9.57 2.55
N ASP A 276 8.95 -9.30 3.78
CA ASP A 276 7.65 -8.70 4.06
C ASP A 276 7.79 -7.25 3.64
N PHE A 277 8.78 -6.64 4.28
CA PHE A 277 9.30 -5.34 3.94
C PHE A 277 10.82 -5.34 3.99
N LEU A 278 11.43 -4.58 3.10
CA LEU A 278 12.83 -4.23 3.14
C LEU A 278 13.06 -3.18 4.22
N SER A 279 13.63 -3.58 5.35
CA SER A 279 14.17 -2.67 6.36
C SER A 279 15.45 -1.99 5.85
N VAL A 280 15.45 -0.66 5.74
CA VAL A 280 16.60 0.13 5.28
C VAL A 280 17.13 1.00 6.41
N ASN A 281 18.40 0.79 6.77
CA ASN A 281 19.19 1.75 7.54
C ASN A 281 20.04 2.55 6.54
N HIS A 282 19.96 3.88 6.56
CA HIS A 282 20.72 4.74 5.64
C HIS A 282 21.18 6.03 6.32
N TYR A 283 22.42 6.45 6.06
CA TYR A 283 23.04 7.58 6.76
C TYR A 283 23.84 8.52 5.83
N THR A 284 24.63 7.96 4.91
CA THR A 284 25.62 8.70 4.08
C THR A 284 25.83 7.98 2.75
N SER A 285 26.42 8.68 1.77
CA SER A 285 26.95 8.08 0.54
C SER A 285 28.46 7.86 0.59
N THR A 286 28.98 7.14 -0.40
CA THR A 286 30.42 6.98 -0.69
C THR A 286 30.64 7.11 -2.20
N ILE A 287 31.78 7.69 -2.61
CA ILE A 287 32.26 7.61 -3.98
C ILE A 287 32.98 6.26 -4.14
N VAL A 288 32.73 5.56 -5.24
CA VAL A 288 33.46 4.35 -5.60
C VAL A 288 34.16 4.52 -6.95
N GLU A 289 35.46 4.28 -6.97
CA GLU A 289 36.27 4.23 -8.19
C GLU A 289 36.75 2.80 -8.44
N ARG A 290 36.99 2.42 -9.70
CA ARG A 290 37.49 1.08 -10.03
C ARG A 290 38.97 0.97 -9.72
N GLY A 291 39.33 0.13 -8.76
CA GLY A 291 40.72 -0.16 -8.40
C GLY A 291 40.84 -1.21 -7.29
N ASP A 292 42.01 -1.80 -7.18
CA ASP A 292 42.32 -2.86 -6.22
C ASP A 292 43.24 -2.33 -5.12
N ASP A 293 42.70 -2.03 -3.94
CA ASP A 293 43.46 -1.49 -2.81
C ASP A 293 44.27 -2.57 -2.06
N LYS A 294 45.21 -3.17 -2.79
CA LYS A 294 46.14 -4.27 -2.44
C LYS A 294 45.53 -5.67 -2.55
N LEU A 295 46.43 -6.66 -2.66
CA LEU A 295 46.11 -8.10 -2.77
C LEU A 295 45.62 -8.74 -1.45
N GLU A 296 45.49 -7.96 -0.37
CA GLU A 296 45.01 -8.40 0.95
C GLU A 296 43.57 -8.94 0.88
N PRO A 297 43.26 -10.14 1.42
CA PRO A 297 41.88 -10.64 1.54
C PRO A 297 41.01 -9.75 2.44
N SER A 298 39.96 -9.15 1.89
CA SER A 298 38.92 -8.45 2.66
C SER A 298 37.66 -8.22 1.83
N PHE A 299 36.50 -8.15 2.49
CA PHE A 299 35.21 -7.84 1.84
C PHE A 299 35.23 -6.58 0.95
N TYR A 300 36.02 -5.56 1.31
CA TYR A 300 36.14 -4.32 0.54
C TYR A 300 37.01 -4.53 -0.71
N ASN A 301 38.19 -5.14 -0.57
CA ASN A 301 39.08 -5.41 -1.70
C ASN A 301 38.45 -6.37 -2.72
N ASP A 302 37.60 -7.30 -2.27
CA ASP A 302 36.92 -8.26 -3.14
C ASP A 302 35.90 -7.65 -4.11
N GLN A 303 35.50 -6.40 -3.89
CA GLN A 303 34.61 -5.66 -4.79
C GLN A 303 35.33 -5.13 -6.04
N GLY A 304 36.66 -4.99 -6.00
CA GLY A 304 37.43 -4.30 -7.05
C GLY A 304 37.14 -2.79 -7.13
N LEU A 305 36.79 -2.19 -5.98
CA LEU A 305 36.44 -0.79 -5.83
C LEU A 305 37.28 -0.13 -4.73
N ILE A 306 37.78 1.06 -5.01
CA ILE A 306 38.33 1.99 -4.01
C ILE A 306 37.16 2.83 -3.50
N HIS A 307 36.96 2.84 -2.17
CA HIS A 307 35.89 3.59 -1.52
C HIS A 307 36.42 4.93 -0.99
N GLY A 308 35.66 6.00 -1.17
CA GLY A 308 36.01 7.36 -0.76
C GLY A 308 34.81 8.21 -0.36
N GLN A 309 35.10 9.44 0.04
CA GLN A 309 34.12 10.49 0.31
C GLN A 309 34.50 11.71 -0.53
N ASP A 310 33.53 12.44 -1.07
CA ASP A 310 33.86 13.74 -1.67
C ASP A 310 34.32 14.71 -0.56
N PRO A 311 35.48 15.40 -0.71
CA PRO A 311 35.92 16.40 0.26
C PRO A 311 35.02 17.65 0.32
N THR A 312 34.11 17.83 -0.64
CA THR A 312 33.14 18.94 -0.67
C THR A 312 31.82 18.63 0.06
N TRP A 313 31.51 17.36 0.38
CA TRP A 313 30.29 17.00 1.12
C TRP A 313 30.32 17.50 2.57
N GLU A 314 29.18 17.99 3.09
CA GLU A 314 29.13 18.54 4.45
C GLU A 314 29.48 17.46 5.48
N SER A 315 30.51 17.72 6.28
CA SER A 315 31.02 16.79 7.29
C SER A 315 30.26 16.89 8.60
N THR A 316 30.16 15.77 9.32
CA THR A 316 29.59 15.69 10.67
C THR A 316 30.69 15.37 11.70
N ILE A 317 30.32 15.18 12.98
CA ILE A 317 31.30 14.74 14.01
C ILE A 317 31.76 13.31 13.72
N SER A 318 30.87 12.46 13.21
CA SER A 318 31.22 11.13 12.72
C SER A 318 32.00 11.27 11.41
N SER A 319 33.30 11.01 11.43
CA SER A 319 34.17 11.14 10.25
C SER A 319 33.69 10.33 9.02
N TRP A 320 33.03 9.19 9.28
CA TRP A 320 32.44 8.31 8.26
C TRP A 320 31.14 8.85 7.64
N LEU A 321 30.43 9.78 8.30
CA LEU A 321 29.09 10.25 7.91
C LEU A 321 29.18 11.65 7.28
N LYS A 322 28.85 11.73 5.99
CA LYS A 322 28.66 12.98 5.24
C LYS A 322 27.17 13.18 4.92
N ILE A 323 26.74 14.43 4.84
CA ILE A 323 25.36 14.77 4.45
C ILE A 323 25.28 14.72 2.91
N VAL A 324 24.59 13.71 2.37
CA VAL A 324 24.41 13.46 0.93
C VAL A 324 22.98 12.98 0.64
N PRO A 325 21.98 13.87 0.68
CA PRO A 325 20.56 13.51 0.63
C PRO A 325 20.15 12.83 -0.69
N GLU A 326 20.70 13.28 -1.82
CA GLU A 326 20.40 12.76 -3.15
C GLU A 326 20.80 11.28 -3.31
N GLY A 327 21.81 10.85 -2.56
CA GLY A 327 22.22 9.45 -2.47
C GLY A 327 21.14 8.56 -1.84
N PHE A 328 20.37 9.09 -0.88
CA PHE A 328 19.25 8.37 -0.26
C PHE A 328 18.15 8.09 -1.28
N GLY A 329 17.73 9.11 -2.04
CA GLY A 329 16.78 8.91 -3.14
C GLY A 329 17.31 7.94 -4.21
N ASN A 330 18.61 7.99 -4.52
CA ASN A 330 19.23 7.12 -5.51
C ASN A 330 19.27 5.65 -5.07
N ILE A 331 19.59 5.34 -3.81
CA ILE A 331 19.54 3.95 -3.32
C ILE A 331 18.11 3.44 -3.24
N LEU A 332 17.14 4.26 -2.82
CA LEU A 332 15.71 3.89 -2.79
C LEU A 332 15.18 3.53 -4.19
N ARG A 333 15.47 4.36 -5.21
CA ARG A 333 15.19 4.07 -6.62
C ARG A 333 15.86 2.77 -7.09
N LYS A 334 17.13 2.55 -6.75
CA LYS A 334 17.88 1.34 -7.16
C LYS A 334 17.34 0.08 -6.49
N LEU A 335 16.95 0.13 -5.21
CA LEU A 335 16.31 -0.98 -4.51
C LEU A 335 14.97 -1.36 -5.14
N ALA A 336 14.15 -0.38 -5.53
CA ALA A 336 12.90 -0.64 -6.23
C ALA A 336 13.12 -1.32 -7.60
N ILE A 337 14.12 -0.87 -8.36
CA ILE A 337 14.43 -1.46 -9.68
C ILE A 337 15.01 -2.87 -9.56
N GLU A 338 15.89 -3.13 -8.58
CA GLU A 338 16.61 -4.41 -8.46
C GLU A 338 15.76 -5.55 -7.87
N TYR A 339 14.80 -5.22 -6.99
CA TYR A 339 14.05 -6.21 -6.20
C TYR A 339 12.53 -6.15 -6.43
N ASN A 340 12.10 -5.67 -7.60
CA ASN A 340 10.69 -5.59 -8.03
C ASN A 340 9.77 -4.76 -7.09
N ASN A 341 10.21 -3.54 -6.78
CA ASN A 341 9.53 -2.55 -5.93
C ASN A 341 8.94 -3.11 -4.63
N PRO A 342 9.76 -3.75 -3.78
CA PRO A 342 9.28 -4.36 -2.55
C PRO A 342 8.76 -3.29 -1.59
N LEU A 343 7.91 -3.68 -0.66
CA LEU A 343 7.53 -2.83 0.46
C LEU A 343 8.79 -2.39 1.25
N ILE A 344 8.95 -1.12 1.56
CA ILE A 344 10.12 -0.55 2.26
C ILE A 344 9.71 0.16 3.56
N TYR A 345 10.46 -0.08 4.62
CA TYR A 345 10.47 0.75 5.83
C TYR A 345 11.89 1.26 6.06
N ILE A 346 12.03 2.56 6.28
CA ILE A 346 13.31 3.14 6.71
C ILE A 346 13.41 2.89 8.22
N THR A 347 14.21 1.91 8.63
CA THR A 347 14.31 1.48 10.03
C THR A 347 15.34 2.28 10.83
N GLU A 348 16.27 2.95 10.14
CA GLU A 348 17.15 3.99 10.69
C GLU A 348 17.51 5.04 9.62
N ASN A 349 17.35 6.32 9.97
CA ASN A 349 18.05 7.42 9.32
C ASN A 349 18.20 8.57 10.34
N GLY A 350 19.35 9.25 10.35
CA GLY A 350 19.68 10.25 11.35
C GLY A 350 21.10 10.78 11.23
N VAL A 351 21.49 11.71 12.10
CA VAL A 351 22.80 12.38 12.00
C VAL A 351 23.41 12.73 13.35
N SER A 352 24.74 12.59 13.43
CA SER A 352 25.51 13.02 14.59
C SER A 352 25.67 14.54 14.61
N ASN A 353 25.46 15.15 15.77
CA ASN A 353 25.62 16.58 15.96
C ASN A 353 26.29 16.88 17.31
N GLU A 354 26.74 18.13 17.46
CA GLU A 354 27.21 18.66 18.74
C GLU A 354 26.15 18.49 19.84
N ASN A 355 26.60 18.41 21.09
CA ASN A 355 25.75 18.11 22.24
C ASN A 355 24.99 19.36 22.71
N THR A 356 24.13 19.87 21.84
CA THR A 356 23.32 21.09 22.02
C THR A 356 21.83 20.76 22.04
N LEU A 357 21.04 21.61 22.69
CA LEU A 357 19.56 21.59 22.58
C LEU A 357 19.06 22.30 21.31
N ASP A 358 19.84 23.28 20.81
CA ASP A 358 19.62 23.91 19.51
C ASP A 358 20.44 23.15 18.44
N ASP A 359 19.78 22.24 17.74
CA ASP A 359 20.40 21.27 16.83
C ASP A 359 19.90 21.42 15.37
N ASP A 360 19.90 22.66 14.86
CA ASP A 360 19.48 23.01 13.48
C ASP A 360 20.09 22.13 12.38
N LYS A 361 21.32 21.64 12.55
CA LYS A 361 21.96 20.72 11.60
C LYS A 361 21.23 19.37 11.51
N ARG A 362 20.69 18.87 12.63
CA ARG A 362 19.85 17.67 12.68
C ARG A 362 18.48 17.92 12.05
N VAL A 363 17.90 19.11 12.27
CA VAL A 363 16.66 19.53 11.59
C VAL A 363 16.85 19.58 10.06
N ARG A 364 17.90 20.24 9.57
CA ARG A 364 18.21 20.34 8.13
C ARG A 364 18.41 18.98 7.48
N TYR A 365 19.21 18.11 8.13
CA TYR A 365 19.44 16.75 7.65
C TYR A 365 18.12 15.99 7.43
N TYR A 366 17.22 16.02 8.44
CA TYR A 366 15.91 15.38 8.31
C TYR A 366 15.06 16.02 7.20
N GLN A 367 15.02 17.35 7.09
CA GLN A 367 14.31 18.04 6.00
C GLN A 367 14.76 17.58 4.61
N GLU A 368 16.07 17.47 4.40
CA GLU A 368 16.65 17.12 3.10
C GLU A 368 16.49 15.63 2.75
N TYR A 369 16.75 14.73 3.70
CA TYR A 369 16.62 13.27 3.48
C TYR A 369 15.14 12.86 3.33
N LEU A 370 14.23 13.42 4.13
CA LEU A 370 12.80 13.14 3.98
C LEU A 370 12.24 13.71 2.68
N LYS A 371 12.74 14.85 2.20
CA LYS A 371 12.38 15.39 0.88
C LYS A 371 12.78 14.43 -0.25
N GLU A 372 14.01 13.90 -0.25
CA GLU A 372 14.43 12.92 -1.28
C GLU A 372 13.67 11.59 -1.18
N MET A 373 13.28 11.17 0.03
CA MET A 373 12.38 10.03 0.23
C MET A 373 10.98 10.30 -0.34
N LEU A 374 10.38 11.46 -0.04
CA LEU A 374 9.06 11.85 -0.53
C LEU A 374 9.04 12.05 -2.05
N ILE A 375 10.12 12.58 -2.65
CA ILE A 375 10.31 12.59 -4.11
C ILE A 375 10.33 11.15 -4.65
N SER A 376 11.03 10.23 -3.99
CA SER A 376 11.10 8.82 -4.42
C SER A 376 9.74 8.10 -4.30
N ILE A 377 8.92 8.45 -3.32
CA ILE A 377 7.53 7.96 -3.18
C ILE A 377 6.62 8.57 -4.25
N HIS A 378 6.58 9.89 -4.36
CA HIS A 378 5.58 10.60 -5.16
C HIS A 378 5.92 10.65 -6.66
N ARG A 379 7.18 10.88 -7.01
CA ARG A 379 7.65 10.93 -8.42
C ARG A 379 7.96 9.52 -8.93
N ASP A 380 8.78 8.79 -8.19
CA ASP A 380 9.39 7.54 -8.67
C ASP A 380 8.59 6.27 -8.28
N LYS A 381 7.51 6.43 -7.48
CA LYS A 381 6.60 5.36 -7.03
C LYS A 381 7.28 4.22 -6.27
N VAL A 382 8.36 4.52 -5.55
CA VAL A 382 9.01 3.58 -4.62
C VAL A 382 8.06 3.28 -3.46
N ASN A 383 7.82 1.99 -3.18
CA ASN A 383 6.82 1.52 -2.21
C ASN A 383 7.27 1.63 -0.74
N ILE A 384 7.45 2.86 -0.25
CA ILE A 384 7.84 3.13 1.16
C ILE A 384 6.58 3.39 2.00
N LYS A 385 6.45 2.71 3.15
CA LYS A 385 5.30 2.87 4.07
C LYS A 385 5.64 3.42 5.45
N GLY A 386 6.91 3.49 5.83
CA GLY A 386 7.29 4.07 7.11
C GLY A 386 8.72 4.57 7.18
N TYR A 387 8.95 5.46 8.15
CA TYR A 387 10.25 6.04 8.48
C TYR A 387 10.40 6.10 10.00
N ILE A 388 11.54 5.57 10.47
CA ILE A 388 11.88 5.47 11.89
C ILE A 388 13.19 6.24 12.10
N LEU A 389 13.10 7.36 12.83
CA LEU A 389 14.23 8.26 13.05
C LEU A 389 15.27 7.65 14.00
N TRP A 390 16.56 7.86 13.71
CA TRP A 390 17.68 7.44 14.57
C TRP A 390 18.35 8.65 15.26
N SER A 391 18.34 8.79 16.58
CA SER A 391 17.68 7.97 17.61
C SER A 391 16.60 8.78 18.34
N LEU A 392 15.72 8.11 19.08
CA LEU A 392 14.81 8.78 20.01
C LEU A 392 15.60 9.64 21.01
N ILE A 393 16.66 9.06 21.59
CA ILE A 393 17.36 9.55 22.76
C ILE A 393 18.88 9.46 22.57
N ASP A 394 19.62 10.43 23.12
CA ASP A 394 21.09 10.38 23.17
C ASP A 394 21.53 9.16 23.96
N SER A 395 22.48 8.41 23.42
CA SER A 395 22.78 7.04 23.80
C SER A 395 24.29 6.73 23.72
N PHE A 396 24.69 5.52 24.11
CA PHE A 396 26.09 5.08 24.00
C PHE A 396 26.40 4.69 22.54
N GLU A 397 27.20 5.48 21.84
CA GLU A 397 27.48 5.33 20.40
C GLU A 397 28.74 4.47 20.15
N TRP A 398 28.66 3.21 20.59
CA TRP A 398 29.65 2.15 20.33
C TRP A 398 31.10 2.57 20.69
N SER A 399 32.05 2.50 19.75
CA SER A 399 33.43 2.93 19.97
C SER A 399 33.60 4.44 20.21
N SER A 400 32.58 5.25 19.90
CA SER A 400 32.58 6.69 20.17
C SER A 400 32.11 7.05 21.58
N GLY A 401 31.68 6.08 22.39
CA GLY A 401 31.22 6.32 23.76
C GLY A 401 30.07 7.32 23.80
N TYR A 402 30.13 8.31 24.69
CA TYR A 402 29.16 9.40 24.76
C TYR A 402 29.59 10.67 23.99
N SER A 403 30.63 10.59 23.16
CA SER A 403 31.20 11.76 22.44
C SER A 403 30.43 12.20 21.20
N GLN A 404 29.51 11.37 20.69
CA GLN A 404 28.69 11.65 19.51
C GLN A 404 27.20 11.49 19.88
N THR A 405 26.38 12.49 19.53
CA THR A 405 24.94 12.47 19.84
C THR A 405 24.13 12.23 18.59
N PHE A 406 23.18 11.30 18.60
CA PHE A 406 22.20 11.07 17.52
C PHE A 406 20.76 11.40 17.92
N GLY A 407 20.48 11.52 19.23
CA GLY A 407 19.13 11.62 19.76
C GLY A 407 18.45 12.95 19.47
N ILE A 408 17.14 12.90 19.26
CA ILE A 408 16.26 14.09 19.30
C ILE A 408 15.92 14.50 20.75
N VAL A 409 16.06 13.59 21.71
CA VAL A 409 16.03 13.85 23.16
C VAL A 409 17.45 13.82 23.72
N HIS A 410 17.86 14.90 24.38
CA HIS A 410 19.13 15.01 25.10
C HIS A 410 19.10 14.27 26.44
N VAL A 411 20.24 13.66 26.81
CA VAL A 411 20.51 13.07 28.12
C VAL A 411 21.81 13.65 28.67
N ASN A 412 21.78 14.13 29.91
CA ASN A 412 23.01 14.46 30.63
C ASN A 412 23.60 13.20 31.28
N PHE A 413 24.62 12.61 30.66
CA PHE A 413 25.31 11.41 31.20
C PHE A 413 26.14 11.67 32.48
N THR A 414 26.37 12.93 32.85
CA THR A 414 27.00 13.29 34.14
C THR A 414 25.99 13.41 35.29
N ASP A 415 24.70 13.51 34.98
CA ASP A 415 23.60 13.52 35.94
C ASP A 415 23.16 12.08 36.26
N PRO A 416 23.22 11.62 37.53
CA PRO A 416 22.72 10.30 37.92
C PRO A 416 21.25 10.07 37.56
N GLU A 417 20.42 11.12 37.54
CA GLU A 417 18.99 11.01 37.20
C GLU A 417 18.72 10.83 35.70
N ARG A 418 19.78 10.87 34.86
CA ARG A 418 19.71 10.71 33.39
C ARG A 418 18.59 11.53 32.76
N LYS A 419 18.44 12.77 33.21
CA LYS A 419 17.31 13.64 32.86
C LYS A 419 17.20 13.84 31.35
N ARG A 420 16.04 13.44 30.80
CA ARG A 420 15.66 13.69 29.41
C ARG A 420 15.28 15.14 29.19
N THR A 421 15.73 15.73 28.08
CA THR A 421 15.37 17.09 27.65
C THR A 421 15.15 17.13 26.13
N LEU A 422 14.02 17.66 25.65
CA LEU A 422 13.75 17.75 24.21
C LEU A 422 14.73 18.71 23.52
N LYS A 423 15.28 18.33 22.36
CA LYS A 423 16.01 19.23 21.46
C LYS A 423 15.06 19.89 20.47
N LYS A 424 15.54 20.90 19.74
CA LYS A 424 14.82 21.59 18.65
C LYS A 424 14.33 20.62 17.58
N SER A 425 15.12 19.60 17.25
CA SER A 425 14.73 18.52 16.35
C SER A 425 13.55 17.68 16.84
N ALA A 426 13.38 17.44 18.15
CA ALA A 426 12.19 16.77 18.68
C ALA A 426 10.94 17.66 18.56
N HIS A 427 11.05 18.95 18.87
CA HIS A 427 9.96 19.90 18.68
C HIS A 427 9.54 20.03 17.21
N TRP A 428 10.52 20.02 16.29
CA TRP A 428 10.28 19.99 14.85
C TRP A 428 9.58 18.68 14.42
N TRP A 429 10.08 17.52 14.86
CA TRP A 429 9.48 16.20 14.56
C TRP A 429 8.03 16.09 15.03
N ARG A 430 7.69 16.63 16.21
CA ARG A 430 6.30 16.67 16.71
C ARG A 430 5.36 17.38 15.72
N GLU A 431 5.76 18.51 15.17
CA GLU A 431 4.93 19.22 14.19
C GLU A 431 4.89 18.47 12.83
N VAL A 432 5.99 17.86 12.38
CA VAL A 432 6.00 17.01 11.16
C VAL A 432 5.01 15.85 11.28
N ILE A 433 5.00 15.14 12.41
CA ILE A 433 4.09 14.03 12.70
C ILE A 433 2.64 14.53 12.77
N LYS A 434 2.40 15.62 13.50
CA LYS A 434 1.07 16.25 13.68
C LYS A 434 0.43 16.72 12.38
N TYR A 435 1.21 17.25 11.43
CA TYR A 435 0.70 17.74 10.14
C TYR A 435 0.82 16.73 8.99
N GLY A 436 1.47 15.58 9.20
CA GLY A 436 1.74 14.61 8.13
C GLY A 436 2.52 15.21 6.96
N SER A 437 3.38 16.21 7.22
CA SER A 437 4.03 17.00 6.17
C SER A 437 5.28 17.73 6.65
N LEU A 438 6.22 17.97 5.73
CA LEU A 438 7.35 18.89 5.93
C LEU A 438 6.94 20.37 5.90
N LYS A 439 5.72 20.69 5.41
CA LYS A 439 5.14 22.05 5.43
C LYS A 439 4.47 22.32 6.78
N ILE A 440 5.28 22.71 7.77
CA ILE A 440 4.82 23.08 9.12
C ILE A 440 4.11 24.44 9.07
N CYS A 441 2.87 24.51 9.56
CA CYS A 441 2.12 25.76 9.64
C CYS A 441 2.67 26.68 10.75
N SER A 442 3.19 27.84 10.37
CA SER A 442 3.58 28.92 11.28
C SER A 442 2.35 29.67 11.80
N LEU A 443 1.88 29.31 13.01
CA LEU A 443 0.90 30.12 13.73
C LEU A 443 1.61 31.14 14.63
N GLU A 444 1.51 32.39 14.21
CA GLU A 444 1.57 33.62 15.01
C GLU A 444 2.63 33.69 16.13
N ASN A 445 3.81 34.19 15.77
CA ASN A 445 4.37 35.37 16.43
C ASN A 445 5.27 36.15 15.45
N GLY A 446 5.43 37.46 15.68
CA GLY A 446 6.01 38.38 14.69
C GLY A 446 7.52 38.24 14.46
N ASN A 447 7.96 38.72 13.29
CA ASN A 447 9.37 38.91 12.90
C ASN A 447 10.25 37.65 12.72
N SER A 448 9.91 36.82 11.72
CA SER A 448 10.95 36.29 10.83
C SER A 448 10.45 36.22 9.37
N THR A 449 11.08 36.99 8.47
CA THR A 449 10.76 37.00 7.04
C THR A 449 11.64 36.00 6.30
N LEU A 450 11.09 34.87 5.83
CA LEU A 450 11.70 34.09 4.76
C LEU A 450 10.69 33.18 4.02
N GLY A 451 10.34 33.55 2.78
CA GLY A 451 9.54 32.74 1.86
C GLY A 451 8.02 32.71 2.14
N ILE A 452 7.12 32.73 1.15
CA ILE A 452 7.27 32.98 -0.30
C ILE A 452 6.14 33.96 -0.70
N SER A 453 6.44 34.91 -1.58
CA SER A 453 5.44 35.80 -2.17
C SER A 453 5.14 35.43 -3.63
N ILE A 454 4.00 35.90 -4.14
CA ILE A 454 3.44 35.66 -5.48
C ILE A 454 2.78 34.28 -5.65
N LEU A 455 1.45 34.24 -5.43
CA LEU A 455 0.47 33.91 -6.47
C LEU A 455 -0.91 34.44 -6.05
N LYS A 456 -1.45 35.39 -6.83
CA LYS A 456 -2.83 35.91 -6.71
C LYS A 456 -3.27 36.45 -8.07
N GLN A 457 -4.07 35.70 -8.82
CA GLN A 457 -5.05 36.28 -9.76
C GLN A 457 -6.07 35.25 -10.29
N THR A 458 -7.17 35.08 -9.56
CA THR A 458 -8.48 34.71 -10.13
C THR A 458 -9.56 35.18 -9.16
N GLU A 459 -10.44 36.08 -9.59
CA GLU A 459 -11.57 36.55 -8.78
C GLU A 459 -12.89 35.94 -9.26
N ALA A 460 -13.77 35.70 -8.28
CA ALA A 460 -15.23 35.70 -8.39
C ALA A 460 -15.89 34.92 -9.56
N ILE A 461 -16.28 33.68 -9.28
CA ILE A 461 -17.70 33.32 -9.41
C ILE A 461 -18.28 33.48 -7.99
N THR A 462 -19.02 34.56 -7.73
CA THR A 462 -19.67 34.80 -6.43
C THR A 462 -21.10 34.29 -6.45
N ASN A 463 -21.46 33.52 -5.42
CA ASN A 463 -22.82 33.11 -5.07
C ASN A 463 -23.56 32.33 -6.17
N VAL A 464 -23.15 31.08 -6.37
CA VAL A 464 -24.05 30.02 -6.87
C VAL A 464 -24.24 29.04 -5.72
N GLU A 465 -25.47 28.91 -5.25
CA GLU A 465 -25.87 27.99 -4.18
C GLU A 465 -26.68 26.83 -4.78
N PHE A 466 -26.55 25.63 -4.21
CA PHE A 466 -27.41 24.51 -4.60
C PHE A 466 -28.83 24.71 -4.02
N PRO A 467 -29.89 24.15 -4.63
CA PRO A 467 -31.25 24.22 -4.08
C PRO A 467 -31.34 23.58 -2.68
N ASP A 468 -32.26 24.08 -1.86
CA ASP A 468 -32.56 23.49 -0.55
C ASP A 468 -32.85 21.98 -0.67
N GLY A 469 -32.15 21.17 0.12
CA GLY A 469 -32.27 19.71 0.09
C GLY A 469 -31.45 18.99 -1.00
N PHE A 470 -30.66 19.71 -1.79
CA PHE A 470 -29.63 19.08 -2.64
C PHE A 470 -28.58 18.38 -1.75
N GLN A 471 -28.31 17.11 -2.01
CA GLN A 471 -27.41 16.30 -1.19
C GLN A 471 -26.05 16.10 -1.87
N LEU A 472 -24.97 16.26 -1.10
CA LEU A 472 -23.60 15.95 -1.50
C LEU A 472 -23.17 14.59 -0.92
N GLY A 473 -22.35 13.86 -1.66
CA GLY A 473 -21.94 12.50 -1.28
C GLY A 473 -20.67 12.04 -1.97
N VAL A 474 -20.09 10.97 -1.45
CA VAL A 474 -18.94 10.26 -2.03
C VAL A 474 -19.28 8.78 -2.26
N ALA A 475 -18.63 8.14 -3.23
CA ALA A 475 -19.00 6.82 -3.73
C ALA A 475 -17.83 5.84 -3.85
N THR A 476 -18.08 4.54 -3.64
CA THR A 476 -17.07 3.47 -3.66
C THR A 476 -17.58 2.13 -4.22
N ALA A 477 -16.66 1.28 -4.68
CA ALA A 477 -16.95 -0.05 -5.20
C ALA A 477 -16.48 -1.17 -4.25
N SER A 478 -17.34 -2.14 -3.94
CA SER A 478 -17.06 -3.25 -3.01
C SER A 478 -15.73 -3.95 -3.29
N TYR A 479 -15.53 -4.45 -4.51
CA TYR A 479 -14.29 -5.11 -4.93
C TYR A 479 -13.05 -4.20 -4.91
N GLN A 480 -13.21 -2.88 -5.05
CA GLN A 480 -12.09 -1.94 -5.09
C GLN A 480 -11.57 -1.52 -3.70
N ILE A 481 -12.38 -1.63 -2.65
CA ILE A 481 -12.00 -1.14 -1.30
C ILE A 481 -12.09 -2.16 -0.18
N GLU A 482 -12.98 -3.17 -0.25
CA GLU A 482 -13.24 -4.06 0.89
C GLU A 482 -12.07 -4.98 1.21
N GLY A 483 -11.44 -5.56 0.17
CA GLY A 483 -10.40 -6.57 0.32
C GLY A 483 -10.92 -7.82 1.01
N ALA A 484 -10.10 -8.35 1.93
CA ALA A 484 -10.50 -9.37 2.89
C ALA A 484 -11.24 -10.57 2.25
N TRP A 485 -10.64 -11.17 1.20
CA TRP A 485 -11.29 -12.26 0.47
C TRP A 485 -11.25 -13.61 1.20
N ASN A 486 -10.22 -13.83 2.01
CA ASN A 486 -9.94 -15.08 2.69
C ASN A 486 -10.42 -15.12 4.15
N THR A 487 -10.91 -13.99 4.68
CA THR A 487 -11.33 -13.87 6.07
C THR A 487 -12.76 -14.34 6.29
N ASN A 488 -12.89 -15.29 7.22
CA ASN A 488 -13.72 -15.21 8.41
C ASN A 488 -13.46 -16.48 9.24
N GLY A 489 -13.56 -16.36 10.57
CA GLY A 489 -13.26 -17.41 11.54
C GLY A 489 -11.79 -17.47 11.99
N ILE A 490 -11.45 -16.68 13.01
CA ILE A 490 -10.21 -16.87 13.79
C ILE A 490 -10.44 -17.96 14.84
N VAL A 491 -10.06 -19.21 14.54
CA VAL A 491 -9.52 -20.19 15.50
C VAL A 491 -8.58 -21.14 14.76
N GLY A 492 -7.26 -21.00 14.95
CA GLY A 492 -6.36 -22.16 14.98
C GLY A 492 -6.50 -22.81 16.36
N MET A 493 -6.56 -24.12 16.53
CA MET A 493 -5.82 -25.17 15.82
C MET A 493 -6.58 -26.50 15.91
N SER A 494 -6.58 -27.32 14.85
CA SER A 494 -6.73 -28.78 14.97
C SER A 494 -6.12 -29.53 13.80
N ILE A 495 -5.37 -30.58 14.13
CA ILE A 495 -4.65 -31.46 13.19
C ILE A 495 -5.60 -32.58 12.75
N PHE A 496 -5.58 -32.96 11.47
CA PHE A 496 -6.13 -34.25 11.05
C PHE A 496 -4.99 -35.26 10.84
N ILE A 497 -4.92 -36.25 11.73
CA ILE A 497 -3.97 -37.37 11.61
C ILE A 497 -4.55 -38.38 10.62
N SER A 498 -3.79 -38.72 9.57
CA SER A 498 -3.91 -40.02 8.91
C SER A 498 -2.70 -40.87 9.28
N SER A 499 -2.95 -42.13 9.64
CA SER A 499 -2.05 -42.99 10.38
C SER A 499 -0.78 -43.41 9.62
N TYR A 500 0.37 -43.37 10.29
CA TYR A 500 1.25 -44.54 10.39
C TYR A 500 2.13 -44.51 11.65
N GLN A 501 2.48 -45.68 12.20
CA GLN A 501 3.21 -45.79 13.47
C GLN A 501 4.73 -45.92 13.31
N ARG A 502 5.49 -45.23 14.17
CA ARG A 502 6.52 -45.86 15.02
C ARG A 502 6.88 -44.95 16.23
N PRO A 503 7.21 -45.50 17.42
CA PRO A 503 7.45 -44.70 18.61
C PRO A 503 8.94 -44.34 18.81
N GLY A 504 9.17 -43.17 19.41
CA GLY A 504 10.45 -42.68 19.92
C GLY A 504 10.17 -41.54 20.89
N GLN A 505 10.99 -41.35 21.92
CA GLN A 505 10.73 -40.39 23.00
C GLN A 505 10.74 -38.95 22.49
N LEU A 506 9.72 -38.18 22.89
CA LEU A 506 9.75 -36.71 22.86
C LEU A 506 10.58 -36.22 24.05
N SER A 507 11.32 -35.12 23.85
CA SER A 507 12.20 -34.51 24.87
C SER A 507 11.56 -33.31 25.53
N ASP A 508 12.24 -32.73 26.53
CA ASP A 508 11.73 -31.65 27.40
C ASP A 508 11.34 -30.35 26.67
N LEU A 509 11.62 -30.25 25.38
CA LEU A 509 11.23 -29.15 24.49
C LEU A 509 9.70 -28.98 24.38
N ASP A 510 8.94 -30.09 24.41
CA ASP A 510 7.48 -30.04 24.30
C ASP A 510 6.81 -29.40 25.53
N GLN A 511 7.46 -29.44 26.69
CA GLN A 511 6.94 -28.85 27.93
C GLN A 511 7.01 -27.31 27.90
N TRP A 512 8.00 -26.75 27.19
CA TRP A 512 8.17 -25.31 26.99
C TRP A 512 7.05 -24.71 26.09
N LEU A 513 6.63 -25.44 25.05
CA LEU A 513 5.51 -25.05 24.18
C LEU A 513 4.15 -25.06 24.90
N VAL A 514 4.03 -25.70 26.07
CA VAL A 514 2.83 -25.65 26.91
C VAL A 514 2.80 -24.39 27.77
N GLU A 515 3.95 -23.89 28.25
CA GLU A 515 3.99 -22.63 29.01
C GLU A 515 3.69 -21.41 28.13
N LEU A 516 4.12 -21.41 26.86
CA LEU A 516 3.74 -20.39 25.87
C LEU A 516 2.22 -20.28 25.64
N LYS A 517 1.42 -21.34 25.90
CA LYS A 517 -0.05 -21.28 25.78
C LYS A 517 -0.73 -20.52 26.92
N ILE A 518 0.00 -20.11 27.96
CA ILE A 518 -0.56 -19.33 29.08
C ILE A 518 -0.71 -17.84 28.70
N LEU A 519 0.02 -17.36 27.68
CA LEU A 519 0.00 -15.96 27.21
C LEU A 519 -1.33 -15.48 26.56
N PHE A 520 -2.27 -16.38 26.26
CA PHE A 520 -3.46 -16.05 25.45
C PHE A 520 -4.81 -16.54 26.05
N GLN A 521 -4.93 -16.67 27.38
CA GLN A 521 -6.17 -17.18 27.98
C GLN A 521 -7.30 -16.14 28.05
N ILE A 522 -8.16 -16.13 27.02
CA ILE A 522 -9.57 -15.71 27.12
C ILE A 522 -10.44 -16.98 27.01
N PRO A 523 -11.37 -17.25 27.95
CA PRO A 523 -12.11 -18.51 27.97
C PRO A 523 -13.31 -18.50 27.02
N PHE A 524 -13.51 -19.57 26.26
CA PHE A 524 -14.80 -19.86 25.64
C PHE A 524 -15.13 -21.36 25.59
N GLN A 525 -16.43 -21.68 25.64
CA GLN A 525 -16.95 -23.05 25.66
C GLN A 525 -17.03 -23.65 24.24
N THR A 526 -16.92 -24.97 24.15
CA THR A 526 -16.83 -25.71 22.89
C THR A 526 -18.20 -26.10 22.31
N THR A 527 -18.54 -25.55 21.14
CA THR A 527 -19.57 -26.11 20.25
C THR A 527 -19.06 -26.15 18.81
N GLN A 528 -19.19 -27.31 18.14
CA GLN A 528 -18.71 -27.51 16.77
C GLN A 528 -19.52 -26.69 15.75
N ARG A 529 -18.83 -25.94 14.88
CA ARG A 529 -19.31 -25.54 13.55
C ARG A 529 -18.17 -25.60 12.53
N SER A 530 -18.49 -26.02 11.31
CA SER A 530 -17.52 -26.31 10.24
C SER A 530 -17.55 -25.24 9.14
N ASN A 531 -16.36 -24.82 8.68
CA ASN A 531 -15.91 -24.38 7.35
C ASN A 531 -16.87 -23.71 6.32
N PHE A 532 -18.03 -23.16 6.68
CA PHE A 532 -19.05 -22.63 5.75
C PHE A 532 -19.15 -21.09 5.68
N PHE A 533 -18.25 -20.35 6.34
CA PHE A 533 -18.39 -18.90 6.56
C PHE A 533 -17.17 -18.10 6.06
N ARG A 534 -17.09 -17.81 4.75
CA ARG A 534 -16.08 -16.93 4.10
C ARG A 534 -16.69 -16.26 2.85
N LYS A 535 -16.08 -15.18 2.34
CA LYS A 535 -16.41 -14.64 1.00
C LYS A 535 -16.23 -15.71 -0.08
N GLY A 536 -17.16 -15.78 -1.01
CA GLY A 536 -17.09 -16.59 -2.21
C GLY A 536 -16.15 -16.01 -3.27
N VAL A 537 -15.61 -16.89 -4.10
CA VAL A 537 -14.84 -16.49 -5.29
C VAL A 537 -15.76 -15.83 -6.31
N ASN A 538 -15.36 -14.68 -6.84
CA ASN A 538 -16.06 -13.92 -7.88
C ASN A 538 -15.24 -13.83 -9.18
N ILE A 539 -15.85 -13.28 -10.23
CA ILE A 539 -15.22 -13.18 -11.55
C ILE A 539 -13.97 -12.30 -11.58
N TRP A 540 -13.83 -11.31 -10.69
CA TRP A 540 -12.62 -10.49 -10.61
C TRP A 540 -11.49 -11.22 -9.89
N ASP A 541 -11.79 -11.94 -8.80
CA ASP A 541 -10.83 -12.82 -8.13
C ASP A 541 -10.20 -13.79 -9.15
N ILE A 542 -11.03 -14.38 -10.04
CA ILE A 542 -10.58 -15.26 -11.14
C ILE A 542 -9.83 -14.51 -12.24
N PHE A 543 -10.29 -13.31 -12.63
CA PHE A 543 -9.72 -12.55 -13.74
C PHE A 543 -8.32 -11.97 -13.41
N THR A 544 -8.09 -11.52 -12.18
CA THR A 544 -6.77 -11.00 -11.77
C THR A 544 -5.76 -12.12 -11.51
N HIS A 545 -6.15 -13.21 -10.83
CA HIS A 545 -5.22 -14.28 -10.47
C HIS A 545 -4.71 -15.10 -11.65
N ASN A 546 -5.48 -15.23 -12.74
CA ASN A 546 -5.10 -16.06 -13.89
C ASN A 546 -4.13 -15.35 -14.88
N GLY A 547 -3.54 -14.22 -14.50
CA GLY A 547 -2.30 -13.70 -15.12
C GLY A 547 -2.41 -13.27 -16.58
N GLY A 548 -3.59 -12.89 -17.06
CA GLY A 548 -3.83 -12.57 -18.48
C GLY A 548 -3.18 -11.30 -19.05
N GLY A 549 -2.32 -10.61 -18.29
CA GLY A 549 -1.63 -9.39 -18.72
C GLY A 549 -2.51 -8.14 -18.92
N VAL A 550 -3.80 -8.20 -18.56
CA VAL A 550 -4.74 -7.08 -18.66
C VAL A 550 -4.52 -6.04 -17.54
N ILE A 551 -4.09 -6.50 -16.36
CA ILE A 551 -3.66 -5.64 -15.25
C ILE A 551 -2.18 -5.29 -15.45
N ARG A 552 -1.85 -3.99 -15.50
CA ARG A 552 -0.52 -3.48 -15.94
C ARG A 552 0.66 -3.94 -15.07
N ASP A 553 0.41 -4.22 -13.80
CA ASP A 553 1.39 -4.65 -12.79
C ASP A 553 1.08 -6.05 -12.22
N ASN A 554 0.06 -6.74 -12.76
CA ASN A 554 -0.49 -8.01 -12.26
C ASN A 554 -0.99 -7.99 -10.79
N SER A 555 -1.37 -6.82 -10.26
CA SER A 555 -2.03 -6.70 -8.95
C SER A 555 -3.45 -7.33 -8.91
N ASN A 556 -3.94 -7.62 -7.69
CA ASN A 556 -5.27 -8.20 -7.43
C ASN A 556 -6.05 -7.40 -6.35
N GLY A 557 -7.31 -7.76 -6.12
CA GLY A 557 -8.20 -7.11 -5.15
C GLY A 557 -8.17 -7.72 -3.73
N ASP A 558 -7.20 -8.58 -3.42
CA ASP A 558 -7.23 -9.47 -2.26
C ASP A 558 -7.30 -8.74 -0.91
N VAL A 559 -6.56 -7.63 -0.82
CA VAL A 559 -6.43 -6.77 0.36
C VAL A 559 -7.04 -5.38 0.11
N ALA A 560 -6.97 -4.87 -1.13
CA ALA A 560 -7.53 -3.59 -1.54
C ALA A 560 -7.17 -2.44 -0.56
N CYS A 561 -8.15 -1.71 -0.04
CA CYS A 561 -7.99 -0.73 1.04
C CYS A 561 -8.30 -1.30 2.45
N ASP A 562 -8.65 -2.58 2.52
CA ASP A 562 -9.11 -3.32 3.71
C ASP A 562 -10.31 -2.68 4.46
N SER A 563 -11.21 -2.02 3.71
CA SER A 563 -12.42 -1.38 4.26
C SER A 563 -13.32 -2.40 5.00
N TYR A 564 -13.24 -3.69 4.69
CA TYR A 564 -13.95 -4.75 5.41
C TYR A 564 -13.65 -4.75 6.93
N HIS A 565 -12.39 -4.49 7.32
CA HIS A 565 -12.01 -4.30 8.72
C HIS A 565 -12.02 -2.82 9.13
N ARG A 566 -11.67 -1.91 8.21
CA ARG A 566 -11.42 -0.48 8.49
C ARG A 566 -12.62 0.45 8.34
N TYR A 567 -13.82 -0.04 8.04
CA TYR A 567 -15.01 0.79 7.75
C TYR A 567 -15.32 1.89 8.77
N LYS A 568 -14.96 1.74 10.05
CA LYS A 568 -15.12 2.79 11.07
C LYS A 568 -14.21 3.99 10.83
N GLU A 569 -12.99 3.75 10.36
CA GLU A 569 -12.03 4.79 9.97
C GLU A 569 -12.51 5.46 8.69
N ASP A 570 -12.98 4.68 7.71
CA ASP A 570 -13.57 5.19 6.47
C ASP A 570 -14.78 6.11 6.77
N VAL A 571 -15.72 5.66 7.60
CA VAL A 571 -16.88 6.45 8.02
C VAL A 571 -16.46 7.69 8.81
N GLN A 572 -15.39 7.63 9.63
CA GLN A 572 -14.88 8.82 10.30
C GLN A 572 -14.21 9.80 9.32
N LEU A 573 -13.53 9.33 8.27
CA LEU A 573 -13.02 10.18 7.19
C LEU A 573 -14.16 10.83 6.40
N ILE A 574 -15.19 10.07 6.02
CA ILE A 574 -16.38 10.57 5.32
C ILE A 574 -17.13 11.59 6.19
N SER A 575 -17.26 11.32 7.50
CA SER A 575 -17.82 12.26 8.48
C SER A 575 -17.00 13.54 8.64
N ASN A 576 -15.67 13.49 8.46
CA ASN A 576 -14.81 14.67 8.50
C ASN A 576 -14.91 15.52 7.21
N ILE A 577 -15.33 14.93 6.09
CA ILE A 577 -15.64 15.67 4.84
C ILE A 577 -16.98 16.43 4.97
N GLY A 578 -17.92 15.91 5.76
CA GLY A 578 -19.21 16.55 6.02
C GLY A 578 -20.25 16.33 4.91
N VAL A 579 -20.27 15.13 4.30
CA VAL A 579 -21.25 14.76 3.27
C VAL A 579 -22.61 14.33 3.84
N ASP A 580 -23.67 14.51 3.07
CA ASP A 580 -25.03 14.06 3.41
C ASP A 580 -25.21 12.55 3.24
N PHE A 581 -24.53 11.94 2.26
CA PHE A 581 -24.67 10.51 1.96
C PHE A 581 -23.35 9.82 1.56
N TYR A 582 -23.32 8.51 1.75
CA TYR A 582 -22.24 7.63 1.29
C TYR A 582 -22.82 6.51 0.41
N ARG A 583 -22.37 6.48 -0.85
CA ARG A 583 -22.81 5.49 -1.85
C ARG A 583 -21.81 4.36 -1.99
N PHE A 584 -22.09 3.23 -1.37
CA PHE A 584 -21.27 2.03 -1.51
C PHE A 584 -21.98 0.95 -2.32
N SER A 585 -21.27 -0.12 -2.63
CA SER A 585 -21.84 -1.34 -3.21
C SER A 585 -21.72 -2.51 -2.25
N LEU A 586 -22.61 -3.48 -2.42
CA LEU A 586 -22.46 -4.78 -1.79
C LEU A 586 -21.55 -5.67 -2.64
N SER A 587 -21.03 -6.74 -2.04
CA SER A 587 -20.50 -7.87 -2.81
C SER A 587 -21.45 -9.06 -2.72
N TRP A 588 -21.96 -9.50 -3.88
CA TRP A 588 -22.83 -10.68 -3.97
C TRP A 588 -22.08 -11.90 -3.44
N SER A 589 -20.81 -12.07 -3.83
CA SER A 589 -20.00 -13.20 -3.35
C SER A 589 -19.66 -13.12 -1.85
N ARG A 590 -19.67 -11.93 -1.22
CA ARG A 590 -19.52 -11.81 0.24
C ARG A 590 -20.80 -12.21 0.99
N ILE A 591 -21.99 -11.93 0.45
CA ILE A 591 -23.29 -12.25 1.09
C ILE A 591 -23.72 -13.70 0.82
N LEU A 592 -23.57 -14.19 -0.42
CA LEU A 592 -23.90 -15.56 -0.85
C LEU A 592 -22.63 -16.24 -1.41
N PRO A 593 -21.83 -16.97 -0.60
CA PRO A 593 -20.51 -17.45 -1.00
C PRO A 593 -20.49 -18.48 -2.14
N ASN A 594 -21.58 -19.22 -2.31
CA ASN A 594 -21.77 -20.12 -3.46
C ASN A 594 -22.52 -19.45 -4.63
N GLY A 595 -22.97 -18.20 -4.45
CA GLY A 595 -23.84 -17.42 -5.36
C GLY A 595 -25.35 -17.57 -5.09
N PHE A 596 -25.78 -18.60 -4.38
CA PHE A 596 -27.19 -19.01 -4.26
C PHE A 596 -27.81 -18.66 -2.91
N SER A 597 -29.12 -18.38 -2.91
CA SER A 597 -29.91 -18.00 -1.73
C SER A 597 -29.96 -19.06 -0.61
N ASN A 598 -29.48 -20.27 -0.85
CA ASN A 598 -29.45 -21.37 0.13
C ASN A 598 -28.28 -21.34 1.11
N VAL A 599 -27.23 -20.54 0.88
CA VAL A 599 -26.09 -20.37 1.81
C VAL A 599 -25.78 -18.89 1.99
N ILE A 600 -26.18 -18.36 3.13
CA ILE A 600 -26.00 -16.95 3.50
C ILE A 600 -24.80 -16.83 4.45
N ASN A 601 -23.83 -15.98 4.11
CA ASN A 601 -22.73 -15.61 5.00
C ASN A 601 -23.18 -14.51 5.96
N GLN A 602 -23.55 -14.90 7.17
CA GLN A 602 -24.05 -13.95 8.17
C GLN A 602 -23.02 -12.90 8.55
N ASP A 603 -21.73 -13.23 8.57
CA ASP A 603 -20.67 -12.27 8.90
C ASP A 603 -20.50 -11.21 7.80
N GLY A 604 -20.65 -11.61 6.53
CA GLY A 604 -20.69 -10.71 5.38
C GLY A 604 -21.88 -9.76 5.44
N LEU A 605 -23.06 -10.22 5.86
CA LEU A 605 -24.21 -9.36 6.14
C LEU A 605 -24.00 -8.44 7.35
N ASN A 606 -23.37 -8.96 8.42
CA ASN A 606 -23.10 -8.20 9.63
C ASN A 606 -22.15 -7.03 9.35
N TYR A 607 -21.14 -7.22 8.49
CA TYR A 607 -20.28 -6.13 8.00
C TYR A 607 -21.10 -4.98 7.41
N TYR A 608 -21.97 -5.23 6.42
CA TYR A 608 -22.78 -4.17 5.81
C TYR A 608 -23.77 -3.53 6.80
N LYS A 609 -24.36 -4.31 7.71
CA LYS A 609 -25.23 -3.78 8.78
C LYS A 609 -24.45 -2.85 9.72
N ASN A 610 -23.23 -3.21 10.09
CA ASN A 610 -22.37 -2.41 10.95
C ASN A 610 -21.88 -1.11 10.27
N LEU A 611 -21.55 -1.18 8.97
CA LEU A 611 -21.24 0.00 8.15
C LEU A 611 -22.44 0.95 8.06
N ILE A 612 -23.63 0.42 7.78
CA ILE A 612 -24.89 1.19 7.77
C ILE A 612 -25.15 1.86 9.12
N ASP A 613 -24.90 1.15 10.23
CA ASP A 613 -25.14 1.68 11.57
C ASP A 613 -24.12 2.74 12.00
N GLU A 614 -22.84 2.60 11.62
CA GLU A 614 -21.83 3.65 11.86
C GLU A 614 -22.14 4.90 11.02
N LEU A 615 -22.53 4.77 9.74
CA LEU A 615 -22.95 5.88 8.89
C LEU A 615 -24.13 6.66 9.49
N LEU A 616 -25.19 5.95 9.86
CA LEU A 616 -26.38 6.53 10.47
C LEU A 616 -26.08 7.16 11.84
N ALA A 617 -25.14 6.61 12.61
CA ALA A 617 -24.67 7.21 13.86
C ALA A 617 -23.89 8.52 13.67
N LYS A 618 -23.33 8.78 12.48
CA LYS A 618 -22.78 10.08 12.07
C LYS A 618 -23.80 10.98 11.34
N GLY A 619 -25.03 10.52 11.13
CA GLY A 619 -26.09 11.21 10.38
C GLY A 619 -26.04 11.01 8.86
N ILE A 620 -25.04 10.30 8.34
CA ILE A 620 -24.77 10.11 6.91
C ILE A 620 -25.73 9.06 6.34
N GLN A 621 -26.40 9.37 5.23
CA GLN A 621 -27.36 8.46 4.61
C GLN A 621 -26.66 7.32 3.83
N PRO A 622 -26.98 6.05 4.09
CA PRO A 622 -26.44 4.92 3.32
C PRO A 622 -27.19 4.77 1.98
N HIS A 623 -26.42 4.82 0.90
CA HIS A 623 -26.88 4.65 -0.49
C HIS A 623 -26.28 3.34 -1.04
N VAL A 624 -27.10 2.36 -1.43
CA VAL A 624 -26.61 0.98 -1.65
C VAL A 624 -26.80 0.50 -3.09
N SER A 625 -25.69 0.26 -3.79
CA SER A 625 -25.68 -0.39 -5.10
C SER A 625 -25.62 -1.93 -4.92
N ILE A 626 -26.65 -2.65 -5.37
CA ILE A 626 -26.84 -4.10 -5.08
C ILE A 626 -25.82 -4.96 -5.86
N PHE A 627 -25.51 -4.58 -7.10
CA PHE A 627 -24.48 -5.22 -7.94
C PHE A 627 -23.52 -4.19 -8.55
N HIS A 628 -22.21 -4.44 -8.38
CA HIS A 628 -21.16 -3.63 -8.96
C HIS A 628 -20.07 -4.51 -9.62
N TRP A 629 -20.49 -5.25 -10.64
CA TRP A 629 -19.63 -6.04 -11.52
C TRP A 629 -18.93 -7.25 -10.85
N ASP A 630 -19.28 -7.64 -9.63
CA ASP A 630 -18.58 -8.64 -8.82
C ASP A 630 -19.26 -10.03 -8.80
N LEU A 631 -19.70 -10.51 -9.97
CA LEU A 631 -20.52 -11.72 -10.07
C LEU A 631 -19.84 -12.95 -9.42
N PRO A 632 -20.53 -13.76 -8.59
CA PRO A 632 -19.97 -15.00 -8.04
C PRO A 632 -19.58 -15.98 -9.16
N GLU A 633 -18.41 -16.59 -9.04
CA GLU A 633 -17.81 -17.42 -10.09
C GLU A 633 -18.67 -18.66 -10.45
N ASN A 634 -19.48 -19.17 -9.51
CA ASN A 634 -20.42 -20.25 -9.80
C ASN A 634 -21.55 -19.82 -10.75
N MET A 635 -21.95 -18.54 -10.74
CA MET A 635 -22.93 -18.00 -11.68
C MET A 635 -22.28 -17.79 -13.06
N GLU A 636 -21.02 -17.38 -13.11
CA GLU A 636 -20.30 -17.23 -14.37
C GLU A 636 -20.02 -18.60 -15.04
N LYS A 637 -19.79 -19.66 -14.26
CA LYS A 637 -19.75 -21.04 -14.75
C LYS A 637 -21.08 -21.51 -15.38
N LEU A 638 -22.21 -20.89 -15.04
CA LEU A 638 -23.51 -21.11 -15.68
C LEU A 638 -23.74 -20.21 -16.91
N GLY A 639 -22.77 -19.39 -17.31
CA GLY A 639 -22.87 -18.41 -18.41
C GLY A 639 -23.10 -16.96 -17.96
N GLY A 640 -23.16 -16.72 -16.64
CA GLY A 640 -23.29 -15.39 -16.05
C GLY A 640 -24.45 -14.60 -16.61
N TRP A 641 -24.23 -13.31 -16.87
CA TRP A 641 -25.27 -12.44 -17.43
C TRP A 641 -25.76 -12.81 -18.83
N THR A 642 -25.08 -13.71 -19.56
CA THR A 642 -25.58 -14.20 -20.86
C THR A 642 -26.61 -15.34 -20.74
N ASN A 643 -26.75 -15.95 -19.56
CA ASN A 643 -27.78 -16.95 -19.26
C ASN A 643 -29.00 -16.28 -18.60
N GLU A 644 -30.19 -16.50 -19.15
CA GLU A 644 -31.44 -15.89 -18.64
C GLU A 644 -31.76 -16.31 -17.18
N LEU A 645 -31.30 -17.48 -16.72
CA LEU A 645 -31.45 -17.93 -15.33
C LEU A 645 -30.81 -16.98 -14.29
N ILE A 646 -29.88 -16.11 -14.70
CA ILE A 646 -29.28 -15.11 -13.81
C ILE A 646 -30.31 -14.15 -13.20
N ILE A 647 -31.41 -13.91 -13.92
CA ILE A 647 -32.49 -12.99 -13.54
C ILE A 647 -33.07 -13.41 -12.18
N ASP A 648 -33.41 -14.68 -12.04
CA ASP A 648 -34.11 -15.18 -10.86
C ASP A 648 -33.15 -15.32 -9.67
N TYR A 649 -31.90 -15.71 -9.90
CA TYR A 649 -30.86 -15.68 -8.85
C TYR A 649 -30.52 -14.27 -8.38
N PHE A 650 -30.57 -13.26 -9.26
CA PHE A 650 -30.38 -11.86 -8.88
C PHE A 650 -31.57 -11.32 -8.08
N VAL A 651 -32.81 -11.70 -8.44
CA VAL A 651 -34.02 -11.38 -7.65
C VAL A 651 -33.94 -12.00 -6.25
N ASP A 652 -33.53 -13.26 -6.13
CA ASP A 652 -33.35 -13.94 -4.85
C ASP A 652 -32.28 -13.27 -3.96
N TYR A 653 -31.16 -12.86 -4.56
CA TYR A 653 -30.12 -12.10 -3.88
C TYR A 653 -30.64 -10.72 -3.43
N ALA A 654 -31.31 -9.97 -4.31
CA ALA A 654 -31.88 -8.67 -3.99
C ALA A 654 -32.96 -8.75 -2.90
N ARG A 655 -33.80 -9.78 -2.90
CA ARG A 655 -34.81 -10.04 -1.84
C ARG A 655 -34.16 -10.23 -0.47
N ILE A 656 -33.01 -10.92 -0.41
CA ILE A 656 -32.22 -11.01 0.83
C ILE A 656 -31.67 -9.62 1.22
N VAL A 657 -31.10 -8.88 0.28
CA VAL A 657 -30.58 -7.51 0.54
C VAL A 657 -31.66 -6.57 1.09
N PHE A 658 -32.86 -6.54 0.49
CA PHE A 658 -33.96 -5.70 0.96
C PHE A 658 -34.48 -6.12 2.32
N ARG A 659 -34.65 -7.43 2.59
CA ARG A 659 -35.07 -7.93 3.90
C ARG A 659 -34.06 -7.59 5.00
N GLU A 660 -32.76 -7.74 4.72
CA GLU A 660 -31.71 -7.62 5.73
C GLU A 660 -31.25 -6.17 5.97
N LEU A 661 -31.23 -5.32 4.94
CA LEU A 661 -30.67 -3.95 4.99
C LEU A 661 -31.72 -2.84 4.77
N GLY A 662 -32.78 -3.12 4.02
CA GLY A 662 -33.83 -2.17 3.65
C GLY A 662 -34.65 -1.52 4.79
N PRO A 663 -34.74 -2.10 6.01
CA PRO A 663 -35.27 -1.35 7.16
C PRO A 663 -34.50 -0.04 7.42
N LYS A 664 -33.18 -0.03 7.20
CA LYS A 664 -32.28 1.12 7.50
C LYS A 664 -31.83 1.90 6.26
N VAL A 665 -31.76 1.25 5.09
CA VAL A 665 -31.41 1.90 3.81
C VAL A 665 -32.65 2.49 3.14
N LYS A 666 -32.53 3.64 2.47
CA LYS A 666 -33.64 4.32 1.77
C LYS A 666 -33.41 4.64 0.30
N LEU A 667 -32.17 4.58 -0.20
CA LEU A 667 -31.89 4.60 -1.64
C LEU A 667 -31.09 3.37 -2.05
N PHE A 668 -31.62 2.64 -3.02
CA PHE A 668 -31.04 1.45 -3.62
C PHE A 668 -30.84 1.64 -5.12
N TYR A 669 -29.77 1.06 -5.66
CA TYR A 669 -29.48 1.04 -7.08
C TYR A 669 -29.29 -0.42 -7.51
N THR A 670 -30.08 -0.93 -8.45
CA THR A 670 -30.05 -2.36 -8.79
C THR A 670 -28.71 -2.78 -9.39
N LEU A 671 -28.31 -2.12 -10.48
CA LEU A 671 -27.08 -2.40 -11.22
C LEU A 671 -26.30 -1.10 -11.40
N ASN A 672 -24.98 -1.13 -11.18
CA ASN A 672 -24.09 -0.04 -11.58
C ASN A 672 -23.62 -0.23 -13.03
N GLU A 673 -23.85 0.77 -13.89
CA GLU A 673 -23.27 0.90 -15.24
C GLU A 673 -23.37 -0.37 -16.13
N PRO A 674 -24.57 -0.88 -16.43
CA PRO A 674 -24.73 -2.12 -17.19
C PRO A 674 -24.15 -2.05 -18.61
N ALA A 675 -24.12 -0.86 -19.24
CA ALA A 675 -23.51 -0.68 -20.55
C ALA A 675 -22.00 -1.00 -20.53
N VAL A 676 -21.33 -0.70 -19.40
CA VAL A 676 -19.90 -0.91 -19.22
C VAL A 676 -19.58 -2.37 -18.95
N PHE A 677 -20.21 -3.04 -17.97
CA PHE A 677 -19.88 -4.44 -17.69
C PHE A 677 -20.34 -5.40 -18.80
N CYS A 678 -21.46 -5.13 -19.47
CA CYS A 678 -21.85 -5.91 -20.65
C CYS A 678 -20.95 -5.63 -21.86
N GLY A 679 -20.56 -4.37 -22.09
CA GLY A 679 -19.67 -4.00 -23.19
C GLY A 679 -18.24 -4.54 -23.02
N GLU A 680 -17.59 -4.24 -21.90
CA GLU A 680 -16.18 -4.55 -21.64
C GLU A 680 -15.93 -5.96 -21.06
N GLY A 681 -16.87 -6.49 -20.27
CA GLY A 681 -16.73 -7.79 -19.62
C GLY A 681 -17.19 -8.98 -20.47
N TYR A 682 -18.30 -8.83 -21.20
CA TYR A 682 -18.80 -9.88 -22.10
C TYR A 682 -18.51 -9.60 -23.59
N GLY A 683 -18.50 -8.34 -24.00
CA GLY A 683 -18.18 -7.95 -25.38
C GLY A 683 -16.68 -7.88 -25.69
N LEU A 684 -15.82 -7.57 -24.71
CA LEU A 684 -14.37 -7.44 -24.86
C LEU A 684 -13.64 -8.31 -23.81
N HIS A 685 -12.32 -8.12 -23.70
CA HIS A 685 -11.43 -8.74 -22.71
C HIS A 685 -10.81 -7.73 -21.73
N THR A 686 -11.34 -6.50 -21.64
CA THR A 686 -10.73 -5.40 -20.87
C THR A 686 -11.13 -5.36 -19.40
N LYS A 687 -12.25 -6.02 -19.03
CA LYS A 687 -12.75 -6.15 -17.66
C LYS A 687 -13.22 -7.59 -17.43
N ALA A 688 -13.37 -8.01 -16.17
CA ALA A 688 -13.96 -9.32 -15.86
C ALA A 688 -15.42 -9.40 -16.39
N PRO A 689 -15.90 -10.57 -16.85
CA PRO A 689 -15.20 -11.87 -16.93
C PRO A 689 -14.38 -12.07 -18.22
N GLY A 690 -14.17 -11.04 -19.04
CA GLY A 690 -13.23 -11.01 -20.15
C GLY A 690 -13.55 -11.90 -21.36
N LYS A 691 -14.84 -12.16 -21.64
CA LYS A 691 -15.26 -13.23 -22.57
C LYS A 691 -15.02 -12.94 -24.05
N ASN A 692 -14.84 -11.67 -24.42
CA ASN A 692 -14.54 -11.23 -25.80
C ASN A 692 -15.57 -11.69 -26.87
N ILE A 693 -16.86 -11.78 -26.49
CA ILE A 693 -17.98 -12.19 -27.37
C ILE A 693 -18.65 -10.94 -27.95
N THR A 694 -17.87 -10.16 -28.70
CA THR A 694 -18.23 -8.81 -29.19
C THR A 694 -19.54 -8.82 -29.98
N GLY A 695 -20.49 -7.96 -29.59
CA GLY A 695 -21.74 -7.77 -30.32
C GLY A 695 -22.70 -8.97 -30.28
N ILE A 696 -22.51 -9.93 -29.38
CA ILE A 696 -23.51 -10.97 -29.04
C ILE A 696 -23.61 -11.10 -27.51
N GLY A 697 -22.50 -11.40 -26.83
CA GLY A 697 -22.48 -11.54 -25.37
C GLY A 697 -22.86 -10.25 -24.65
N SER A 698 -22.42 -9.11 -25.18
CA SER A 698 -22.80 -7.78 -24.69
C SER A 698 -24.31 -7.51 -24.80
N TYR A 699 -24.97 -7.95 -25.88
CA TYR A 699 -26.41 -7.75 -26.07
C TYR A 699 -27.26 -8.71 -25.23
N LEU A 700 -26.86 -9.98 -25.13
CA LEU A 700 -27.51 -10.95 -24.22
C LEU A 700 -27.40 -10.50 -22.76
N CYS A 701 -26.20 -10.05 -22.35
CA CYS A 701 -25.95 -9.48 -21.02
C CYS A 701 -26.91 -8.32 -20.71
N MET A 702 -27.01 -7.31 -21.58
CA MET A 702 -27.91 -6.17 -21.33
C MET A 702 -29.37 -6.57 -21.30
N HIS A 703 -29.79 -7.47 -22.20
CA HIS A 703 -31.17 -7.94 -22.27
C HIS A 703 -31.60 -8.64 -20.98
N ASN A 704 -30.75 -9.50 -20.42
CA ASN A 704 -31.00 -10.13 -19.12
C ASN A 704 -30.86 -9.15 -17.95
N ALA A 705 -29.90 -8.22 -18.00
CA ALA A 705 -29.70 -7.18 -16.99
C ALA A 705 -30.92 -6.26 -16.83
N LEU A 706 -31.54 -5.82 -17.93
CA LEU A 706 -32.76 -5.00 -17.92
C LEU A 706 -33.96 -5.78 -17.36
N LYS A 707 -34.14 -7.05 -17.77
CA LYS A 707 -35.16 -7.94 -17.20
C LYS A 707 -34.96 -8.14 -15.69
N ALA A 708 -33.72 -8.33 -15.25
CA ALA A 708 -33.37 -8.52 -13.84
C ALA A 708 -33.62 -7.25 -13.00
N HIS A 709 -33.23 -6.08 -13.52
CA HIS A 709 -33.57 -4.79 -12.92
C HIS A 709 -35.08 -4.62 -12.75
N ALA A 710 -35.88 -4.87 -13.80
CA ALA A 710 -37.33 -4.75 -13.74
C ALA A 710 -37.96 -5.72 -12.74
N LYS A 711 -37.58 -7.01 -12.74
CA LYS A 711 -38.08 -7.95 -11.72
C LYS A 711 -37.71 -7.53 -10.30
N VAL A 712 -36.51 -6.98 -10.08
CA VAL A 712 -36.07 -6.50 -8.75
C VAL A 712 -36.84 -5.25 -8.31
N TYR A 713 -37.17 -4.34 -9.24
CA TYR A 713 -38.00 -3.17 -8.97
C TYR A 713 -39.42 -3.58 -8.54
N HIS A 714 -40.10 -4.40 -9.34
CA HIS A 714 -41.47 -4.85 -9.02
C HIS A 714 -41.51 -5.69 -7.74
N MET A 715 -40.53 -6.59 -7.53
CA MET A 715 -40.40 -7.34 -6.28
C MET A 715 -40.24 -6.43 -5.06
N TYR A 716 -39.54 -5.29 -5.17
CA TYR A 716 -39.47 -4.32 -4.08
C TYR A 716 -40.80 -3.59 -3.86
N ASP A 717 -41.47 -3.18 -4.94
CA ASP A 717 -42.78 -2.51 -4.90
C ASP A 717 -43.83 -3.39 -4.19
N GLU A 718 -43.88 -4.67 -4.58
CA GLU A 718 -44.80 -5.70 -4.06
C GLU A 718 -44.46 -6.18 -2.64
N GLU A 719 -43.19 -6.54 -2.37
CA GLU A 719 -42.81 -7.22 -1.11
C GLU A 719 -42.34 -6.26 0.00
N PHE A 720 -41.84 -5.05 -0.30
CA PHE A 720 -41.08 -4.24 0.67
C PHE A 720 -41.43 -2.75 0.76
N ARG A 721 -41.85 -2.09 -0.33
CA ARG A 721 -41.93 -0.61 -0.38
C ARG A 721 -42.94 -0.03 0.60
N SER A 722 -44.07 -0.71 0.80
CA SER A 722 -45.15 -0.29 1.72
C SER A 722 -44.66 -0.09 3.17
N GLU A 723 -43.77 -0.96 3.64
CA GLU A 723 -43.14 -0.88 4.96
C GLU A 723 -41.89 0.00 4.95
N GLN A 724 -40.98 -0.23 4.00
CA GLN A 724 -39.62 0.33 4.04
C GLN A 724 -39.51 1.74 3.49
N LYS A 725 -40.40 2.11 2.55
CA LYS A 725 -40.51 3.44 1.92
C LYS A 725 -39.21 3.97 1.30
N GLY A 726 -38.39 3.07 0.76
CA GLY A 726 -37.20 3.41 0.00
C GLY A 726 -37.51 3.65 -1.49
N LEU A 727 -36.50 4.14 -2.20
CA LEU A 727 -36.48 4.39 -3.64
C LEU A 727 -35.46 3.47 -4.33
N ILE A 728 -35.78 3.03 -5.55
CA ILE A 728 -34.95 2.19 -6.42
C ILE A 728 -34.74 2.87 -7.78
N SER A 729 -33.51 2.74 -8.29
CA SER A 729 -33.14 3.08 -9.66
C SER A 729 -32.11 2.10 -10.23
N ILE A 730 -31.61 2.40 -11.42
CA ILE A 730 -30.44 1.81 -12.08
C ILE A 730 -29.48 2.93 -12.45
N VAL A 731 -28.16 2.71 -12.32
CA VAL A 731 -27.17 3.75 -12.62
C VAL A 731 -26.69 3.61 -14.06
N ILE A 732 -26.91 4.65 -14.84
CA ILE A 732 -26.47 4.73 -16.22
C ILE A 732 -25.11 5.46 -16.28
N SER A 733 -24.17 4.92 -17.05
CA SER A 733 -22.93 5.60 -17.44
C SER A 733 -23.16 6.41 -18.71
N SER A 734 -22.80 7.69 -18.75
CA SER A 734 -22.69 8.41 -20.04
C SER A 734 -21.57 9.44 -20.06
N SER A 735 -20.78 9.42 -21.13
CA SER A 735 -19.99 10.60 -21.51
C SER A 735 -20.89 11.69 -22.08
N ALA A 736 -20.36 12.90 -22.20
CA ALA A 736 -20.96 13.96 -23.02
C ALA A 736 -20.38 13.87 -24.45
N TYR A 737 -21.25 13.80 -25.45
CA TYR A 737 -20.86 13.63 -26.86
C TYR A 737 -20.93 14.97 -27.59
N PHE A 738 -19.88 15.30 -28.33
CA PHE A 738 -19.79 16.52 -29.13
C PHE A 738 -19.36 16.19 -30.56
N ALA A 739 -20.06 16.72 -31.55
CA ALA A 739 -19.74 16.56 -32.96
C ALA A 739 -18.33 17.12 -33.24
N LYS A 740 -17.45 16.26 -33.77
CA LYS A 740 -16.06 16.62 -34.10
C LYS A 740 -15.95 17.69 -35.19
N ASN A 741 -16.96 17.76 -36.05
CA ASN A 741 -17.16 18.81 -37.05
C ASN A 741 -18.49 19.51 -36.72
N GLU A 742 -18.58 20.82 -36.95
CA GLU A 742 -19.75 21.62 -36.54
C GLU A 742 -21.09 21.09 -37.07
N ASN A 743 -22.12 21.17 -36.22
CA ASN A 743 -23.53 20.87 -36.52
C ASN A 743 -23.90 19.42 -36.90
N ASN A 744 -23.03 18.42 -36.74
CA ASN A 744 -23.41 17.01 -36.91
C ASN A 744 -24.10 16.43 -35.66
N LEU A 745 -25.27 16.98 -35.30
CA LEU A 745 -26.08 16.55 -34.14
C LEU A 745 -26.50 15.08 -34.22
N ALA A 746 -26.62 14.50 -35.43
CA ALA A 746 -26.89 13.08 -35.61
C ALA A 746 -25.76 12.18 -35.08
N ALA A 747 -24.50 12.64 -35.11
CA ALA A 747 -23.40 11.90 -34.49
C ALA A 747 -23.49 11.90 -32.96
N GLU A 748 -23.98 12.99 -32.37
CA GLU A 748 -24.18 13.14 -30.92
C GLU A 748 -25.33 12.27 -30.42
N ASP A 749 -26.49 12.30 -31.10
CA ASP A 749 -27.64 11.45 -30.75
C ASP A 749 -27.31 9.97 -30.90
N ILE A 750 -26.75 9.51 -32.03
CA ILE A 750 -26.42 8.08 -32.22
C ILE A 750 -25.43 7.60 -31.14
N ALA A 751 -24.45 8.42 -30.77
CA ALA A 751 -23.54 8.10 -29.67
C ALA A 751 -24.27 7.98 -28.32
N PHE A 752 -25.19 8.91 -28.03
CA PHE A 752 -26.02 8.88 -26.83
C PHE A 752 -26.95 7.66 -26.80
N GLN A 753 -27.63 7.33 -27.91
CA GLN A 753 -28.54 6.19 -27.99
C GLN A 753 -27.82 4.85 -27.78
N PHE A 754 -26.61 4.69 -28.30
CA PHE A 754 -25.86 3.43 -28.18
C PHE A 754 -25.21 3.19 -26.80
N ILE A 755 -25.11 4.21 -25.94
CA ILE A 755 -24.51 4.10 -24.60
C ILE A 755 -25.55 4.37 -23.51
N CYS A 756 -26.08 5.60 -23.44
CA CYS A 756 -27.09 6.01 -22.46
C CYS A 756 -28.46 5.42 -22.82
N GLY A 757 -28.90 5.60 -24.07
CA GLY A 757 -30.20 5.12 -24.55
C GLY A 757 -30.35 3.59 -24.52
N TRP A 758 -29.25 2.83 -24.64
CA TRP A 758 -29.28 1.36 -24.59
C TRP A 758 -29.83 0.83 -23.25
N VAL A 759 -29.62 1.59 -22.16
CA VAL A 759 -30.19 1.31 -20.83
C VAL A 759 -31.43 2.18 -20.56
N GLY A 760 -31.35 3.47 -20.88
CA GLY A 760 -32.34 4.46 -20.47
C GLY A 760 -33.59 4.51 -21.35
N HIS A 761 -33.51 4.12 -22.62
CA HIS A 761 -34.68 4.14 -23.51
C HIS A 761 -35.69 3.02 -23.15
N PRO A 762 -35.29 1.78 -22.82
CA PRO A 762 -36.23 0.77 -22.30
C PRO A 762 -36.99 1.20 -21.03
N ILE A 763 -36.35 1.95 -20.13
CA ILE A 763 -36.93 2.30 -18.82
C ILE A 763 -37.68 3.65 -18.86
N TYR A 764 -37.06 4.70 -19.39
CA TYR A 764 -37.56 6.08 -19.28
C TYR A 764 -38.22 6.63 -20.55
N SER A 765 -38.16 5.92 -21.69
CA SER A 765 -38.89 6.35 -22.89
C SER A 765 -40.38 6.00 -22.81
N LYS A 766 -41.20 6.74 -23.57
CA LYS A 766 -42.64 6.45 -23.73
C LYS A 766 -42.89 5.10 -24.41
N THR A 767 -41.92 4.58 -25.15
CA THR A 767 -42.04 3.36 -25.98
C THR A 767 -41.49 2.09 -25.33
N GLY A 768 -40.66 2.18 -24.29
CA GLY A 768 -40.25 1.03 -23.44
C GLY A 768 -39.30 -0.01 -24.07
N ASP A 769 -38.85 0.19 -25.31
CA ASP A 769 -38.00 -0.74 -26.06
C ASP A 769 -36.57 -0.17 -26.25
N TYR A 770 -35.67 -0.89 -26.91
CA TYR A 770 -34.37 -0.37 -27.33
C TYR A 770 -34.50 0.79 -28.34
N PRO A 771 -33.52 1.72 -28.41
CA PRO A 771 -33.54 2.82 -29.39
C PRO A 771 -33.65 2.32 -30.83
N GLN A 772 -34.57 2.90 -31.62
CA GLN A 772 -34.86 2.40 -32.97
C GLN A 772 -33.63 2.44 -33.90
N VAL A 773 -32.75 3.43 -33.76
CA VAL A 773 -31.50 3.51 -34.52
C VAL A 773 -30.55 2.34 -34.21
N MET A 774 -30.52 1.91 -32.95
CA MET A 774 -29.73 0.75 -32.50
C MET A 774 -30.29 -0.55 -33.06
N LYS A 775 -31.62 -0.73 -33.00
CA LYS A 775 -32.30 -1.88 -33.64
C LYS A 775 -31.99 -1.94 -35.14
N ASN A 776 -32.10 -0.81 -35.84
CA ASN A 776 -31.87 -0.72 -37.29
C ASN A 776 -30.43 -1.05 -37.69
N HIS A 777 -29.43 -0.43 -37.06
CA HIS A 777 -28.03 -0.64 -37.42
C HIS A 777 -27.56 -2.07 -37.13
N ILE A 778 -27.93 -2.63 -35.97
CA ILE A 778 -27.52 -4.00 -35.62
C ILE A 778 -28.23 -5.03 -36.49
N ALA A 779 -29.52 -4.85 -36.82
CA ALA A 779 -30.23 -5.75 -37.73
C ALA A 779 -29.60 -5.75 -39.13
N GLU A 780 -29.27 -4.58 -39.68
CA GLU A 780 -28.61 -4.46 -40.99
C GLU A 780 -27.19 -5.05 -40.97
N ASN A 781 -26.41 -4.80 -39.92
CA ASN A 781 -25.09 -5.43 -39.76
C ASN A 781 -25.20 -6.95 -39.64
N SER A 782 -26.18 -7.46 -38.89
CA SER A 782 -26.42 -8.90 -38.75
C SER A 782 -26.78 -9.54 -40.09
N ARG A 783 -27.61 -8.86 -40.90
CA ARG A 783 -27.97 -9.29 -42.26
C ARG A 783 -26.77 -9.33 -43.19
N ILE A 784 -25.93 -8.29 -43.19
CA ILE A 784 -24.70 -8.21 -44.00
C ILE A 784 -23.69 -9.29 -43.57
N GLN A 785 -23.60 -9.56 -42.28
CA GLN A 785 -22.74 -10.62 -41.70
C GLN A 785 -23.29 -12.04 -41.90
N GLY A 786 -24.45 -12.21 -42.53
CA GLY A 786 -25.03 -13.52 -42.85
C GLY A 786 -25.82 -14.20 -41.73
N TYR A 787 -26.13 -13.49 -40.62
CA TYR A 787 -27.02 -14.01 -39.59
C TYR A 787 -28.48 -14.01 -40.08
N SER A 788 -29.23 -15.07 -39.76
CA SER A 788 -30.65 -15.22 -40.12
C SER A 788 -31.61 -14.35 -39.29
N LYS A 789 -31.10 -13.65 -38.28
CA LYS A 789 -31.82 -12.71 -37.41
C LYS A 789 -30.85 -11.67 -36.84
N SER A 790 -31.38 -10.62 -36.20
CA SER A 790 -30.56 -9.64 -35.47
C SER A 790 -29.74 -10.30 -34.34
N ARG A 791 -28.52 -9.80 -34.12
CA ARG A 791 -27.70 -10.11 -32.93
C ARG A 791 -28.20 -9.42 -31.66
N LEU A 792 -28.96 -8.32 -31.78
CA LEU A 792 -29.67 -7.69 -30.66
C LEU A 792 -30.95 -8.50 -30.38
N PRO A 793 -31.16 -9.03 -29.17
CA PRO A 793 -32.42 -9.66 -28.79
C PRO A 793 -33.58 -8.64 -28.79
N GLU A 794 -34.79 -9.11 -29.08
CA GLU A 794 -36.00 -8.28 -29.04
C GLU A 794 -36.75 -8.53 -27.73
N PHE A 795 -37.27 -7.48 -27.09
CA PHE A 795 -38.25 -7.64 -26.02
C PHE A 795 -39.61 -8.00 -26.62
N THR A 796 -40.36 -8.88 -25.95
CA THR A 796 -41.77 -9.10 -26.27
C THR A 796 -42.60 -7.91 -25.77
N PRO A 797 -43.83 -7.68 -26.28
CA PRO A 797 -44.67 -6.58 -25.81
C PRO A 797 -44.90 -6.56 -24.30
N GLU A 798 -44.97 -7.74 -23.67
CA GLU A 798 -45.12 -7.90 -22.23
C GLU A 798 -43.85 -7.44 -21.48
N TRP A 799 -42.66 -7.74 -22.01
CA TRP A 799 -41.40 -7.26 -21.42
C TRP A 799 -41.18 -5.76 -21.63
N ILE A 800 -41.61 -5.20 -22.77
CA ILE A 800 -41.61 -3.75 -23.02
C ILE A 800 -42.46 -3.03 -21.97
N GLU A 801 -43.68 -3.53 -21.73
CA GLU A 801 -44.57 -2.96 -20.70
C GLU A 801 -44.01 -3.15 -19.28
N TYR A 802 -43.42 -4.31 -18.98
CA TYR A 802 -42.89 -4.65 -17.65
C TYR A 802 -41.59 -3.91 -17.28
N ILE A 803 -40.76 -3.51 -18.25
CA ILE A 803 -39.51 -2.75 -18.03
C ILE A 803 -39.75 -1.23 -18.04
N ARG A 804 -40.79 -0.75 -18.75
CA ARG A 804 -41.08 0.68 -18.86
C ARG A 804 -41.51 1.25 -17.50
N GLY A 805 -40.77 2.25 -17.01
CA GLY A 805 -41.06 2.97 -15.77
C GLY A 805 -40.56 2.30 -14.48
N THR A 806 -39.69 1.29 -14.54
CA THR A 806 -39.16 0.60 -13.35
C THR A 806 -38.08 1.39 -12.59
N SER A 807 -38.31 2.68 -12.33
CA SER A 807 -37.35 3.53 -11.64
C SER A 807 -38.02 4.75 -11.00
N ASP A 808 -37.67 5.03 -9.74
CA ASP A 808 -38.22 6.16 -8.97
C ASP A 808 -37.47 7.49 -9.22
N PHE A 809 -36.21 7.42 -9.69
CA PHE A 809 -35.36 8.59 -9.93
C PHE A 809 -34.31 8.30 -11.02
N PHE A 810 -33.83 9.33 -11.74
CA PHE A 810 -32.78 9.14 -12.74
C PHE A 810 -31.39 9.23 -12.09
N ALA A 811 -30.55 8.19 -12.25
CA ALA A 811 -29.19 8.14 -11.73
C ALA A 811 -28.15 8.03 -12.85
N LEU A 812 -27.17 8.94 -12.83
CA LEU A 812 -26.17 9.10 -13.89
C LEU A 812 -24.76 9.20 -13.29
N ASN A 813 -23.87 8.29 -13.68
CA ASN A 813 -22.43 8.48 -13.54
C ASN A 813 -21.89 9.22 -14.77
N HIS A 814 -21.14 10.30 -14.55
CA HIS A 814 -20.49 11.07 -15.61
C HIS A 814 -19.05 11.42 -15.24
N TYR A 815 -18.11 11.18 -16.17
CA TYR A 815 -16.67 11.39 -15.95
C TYR A 815 -15.98 12.26 -17.01
N THR A 816 -16.35 12.12 -18.29
CA THR A 816 -15.56 12.69 -19.41
C THR A 816 -16.43 13.03 -20.62
N SER A 817 -15.84 13.78 -21.54
CA SER A 817 -16.44 14.10 -22.85
C SER A 817 -15.74 13.33 -23.99
N ASN A 818 -16.44 13.10 -25.10
CA ASN A 818 -15.87 12.55 -26.33
C ASN A 818 -16.22 13.43 -27.54
N LEU A 819 -15.28 13.52 -28.49
CA LEU A 819 -15.57 13.98 -29.85
C LEU A 819 -16.06 12.79 -30.69
N VAL A 820 -17.18 12.96 -31.39
CA VAL A 820 -17.82 11.90 -32.19
C VAL A 820 -17.90 12.28 -33.67
N GLU A 821 -17.68 11.29 -34.54
CA GLU A 821 -17.85 11.40 -36.00
C GLU A 821 -18.57 10.15 -36.55
N ILE A 822 -19.53 10.34 -37.47
CA ILE A 822 -20.12 9.23 -38.24
C ILE A 822 -19.07 8.73 -39.23
N VAL A 823 -18.83 7.41 -39.24
CA VAL A 823 -17.95 6.76 -40.20
C VAL A 823 -18.74 6.49 -41.49
N PRO A 824 -18.33 7.04 -42.66
CA PRO A 824 -18.99 6.73 -43.93
C PRO A 824 -18.88 5.24 -44.26
N LYS A 825 -19.97 4.65 -44.75
CA LYS A 825 -20.03 3.26 -45.21
C LYS A 825 -20.63 3.17 -46.61
N GLY A 826 -20.24 2.19 -47.40
CA GLY A 826 -20.91 1.84 -48.66
C GLY A 826 -22.25 1.12 -48.43
N PRO A 827 -23.03 0.89 -49.51
CA PRO A 827 -24.34 0.23 -49.41
C PRO A 827 -24.27 -1.15 -48.75
N ASN A 828 -23.25 -1.94 -49.09
CA ASN A 828 -23.08 -3.33 -48.63
C ASN A 828 -22.16 -3.47 -47.39
N ASP A 829 -21.61 -2.37 -46.87
CA ASP A 829 -20.67 -2.40 -45.75
C ASP A 829 -21.41 -2.38 -44.40
N THR A 830 -20.84 -2.96 -43.36
CA THR A 830 -21.37 -2.84 -41.99
C THR A 830 -21.12 -1.47 -41.37
N TRP A 831 -22.05 -0.96 -40.57
CA TRP A 831 -21.83 0.17 -39.66
C TRP A 831 -20.63 -0.10 -38.73
N TYR A 832 -19.72 0.86 -38.64
CA TYR A 832 -18.52 0.79 -37.80
C TYR A 832 -18.88 0.55 -36.33
N GLY A 833 -18.41 -0.56 -35.75
CA GLY A 833 -18.66 -0.90 -34.34
C GLY A 833 -20.14 -1.06 -33.97
N ASP A 834 -21.00 -1.47 -34.92
CA ASP A 834 -22.47 -1.51 -34.86
C ASP A 834 -23.18 -0.15 -34.66
N SER A 835 -22.53 0.86 -34.06
CA SER A 835 -23.09 2.22 -33.92
C SER A 835 -23.00 3.06 -35.19
N GLY A 836 -21.94 2.87 -35.98
CA GLY A 836 -21.54 3.78 -37.06
C GLY A 836 -20.73 4.99 -36.57
N ILE A 837 -20.47 5.09 -35.25
CA ILE A 837 -19.79 6.23 -34.62
C ILE A 837 -18.37 5.88 -34.22
N LYS A 838 -17.45 6.77 -34.55
CA LYS A 838 -16.07 6.74 -34.07
C LYS A 838 -15.88 7.80 -32.97
N PHE A 839 -15.42 7.33 -31.82
CA PHE A 839 -15.08 8.17 -30.67
C PHE A 839 -13.63 8.67 -30.76
N SER A 840 -13.39 9.86 -30.24
CA SER A 840 -12.09 10.53 -30.21
C SER A 840 -12.06 11.59 -29.10
N TYR A 841 -10.93 12.27 -28.96
CA TYR A 841 -10.73 13.40 -28.04
C TYR A 841 -10.04 14.54 -28.80
N ASP A 842 -10.26 15.79 -28.38
CA ASP A 842 -9.43 16.91 -28.84
C ASP A 842 -8.02 16.77 -28.24
N PRO A 843 -6.93 16.80 -29.04
CA PRO A 843 -5.57 16.81 -28.52
C PRO A 843 -5.26 17.98 -27.56
N LYS A 844 -6.08 19.05 -27.57
CA LYS A 844 -5.98 20.18 -26.65
C LYS A 844 -6.55 19.92 -25.25
N TRP A 845 -7.34 18.86 -25.05
CA TRP A 845 -7.92 18.58 -23.73
C TRP A 845 -6.87 17.87 -22.84
N PRO A 846 -6.39 18.50 -21.76
CA PRO A 846 -5.43 17.89 -20.86
C PRO A 846 -5.92 16.54 -20.33
N SER A 847 -4.96 15.63 -20.13
CA SER A 847 -5.21 14.27 -19.66
C SER A 847 -4.98 14.16 -18.16
N SER A 848 -5.82 13.39 -17.47
CA SER A 848 -5.49 12.91 -16.13
C SER A 848 -4.47 11.75 -16.17
N GLY A 849 -4.09 11.22 -15.01
CA GLY A 849 -3.34 9.94 -14.93
C GLY A 849 -4.09 8.75 -15.56
N SER A 850 -5.42 8.81 -15.64
CA SER A 850 -6.23 7.89 -16.45
C SER A 850 -6.29 8.36 -17.90
N SER A 851 -5.66 7.59 -18.80
CA SER A 851 -5.49 7.97 -20.21
C SER A 851 -6.80 8.20 -21.00
N TRP A 852 -7.92 7.67 -20.52
CA TRP A 852 -9.26 7.82 -21.09
C TRP A 852 -10.02 9.06 -20.58
N LEU A 853 -9.62 9.61 -19.43
CA LEU A 853 -10.27 10.75 -18.78
C LEU A 853 -9.59 12.06 -19.21
N LYS A 854 -10.36 12.94 -19.87
CA LYS A 854 -9.89 14.19 -20.50
C LYS A 854 -10.66 15.40 -19.99
N ASN A 855 -9.94 16.44 -19.60
CA ASN A 855 -10.53 17.66 -19.07
C ASN A 855 -10.75 18.68 -20.20
N ARG A 856 -12.01 18.94 -20.56
CA ARG A 856 -12.39 19.99 -21.50
C ARG A 856 -12.48 21.34 -20.79
N TYR A 857 -11.36 22.06 -20.72
CA TYR A 857 -11.42 23.50 -20.45
C TYR A 857 -12.04 24.22 -21.65
N ARG A 858 -12.99 25.13 -21.38
CA ARG A 858 -13.69 25.94 -22.38
C ARG A 858 -13.17 27.36 -22.28
N ASP A 859 -12.69 27.92 -23.39
CA ASP A 859 -12.39 29.36 -23.47
C ASP A 859 -13.62 30.18 -23.05
N LYS A 860 -13.41 31.36 -22.46
CA LYS A 860 -14.45 32.16 -21.79
C LYS A 860 -15.55 32.75 -22.72
N ALA A 861 -15.69 32.25 -23.94
CA ALA A 861 -16.69 32.68 -24.92
C ALA A 861 -17.75 31.59 -25.18
N LYS A 862 -19.02 31.96 -24.99
CA LYS A 862 -20.23 31.17 -25.32
C LYS A 862 -20.37 29.83 -24.57
N ILE A 863 -20.97 29.89 -23.38
CA ILE A 863 -21.86 28.84 -22.90
C ILE A 863 -23.26 29.16 -23.45
N SER A 864 -23.81 28.31 -24.30
CA SER A 864 -25.26 28.18 -24.48
C SER A 864 -25.73 27.05 -23.54
N THR A 865 -26.75 27.35 -22.74
CA THR A 865 -27.28 26.41 -21.72
C THR A 865 -28.40 25.52 -22.27
N GLU A 866 -28.73 25.69 -23.55
CA GLU A 866 -30.02 25.29 -24.14
C GLU A 866 -30.23 23.77 -24.19
N HIS A 867 -29.32 22.98 -24.79
CA HIS A 867 -29.54 21.53 -24.95
C HIS A 867 -29.70 20.76 -23.62
N LEU A 868 -29.03 21.18 -22.53
CA LEU A 868 -29.22 20.54 -21.22
C LEU A 868 -30.56 20.92 -20.60
N LEU A 869 -30.97 22.18 -20.76
CA LEU A 869 -32.27 22.68 -20.31
C LEU A 869 -33.44 22.10 -21.12
N GLU A 870 -33.27 21.82 -22.41
CA GLU A 870 -34.29 21.16 -23.24
C GLU A 870 -34.55 19.72 -22.79
N PHE A 871 -33.50 18.97 -22.41
CA PHE A 871 -33.67 17.64 -21.80
C PHE A 871 -34.37 17.72 -20.44
N LEU A 872 -33.94 18.64 -19.57
CA LEU A 872 -34.56 18.85 -18.25
C LEU A 872 -36.02 19.34 -18.35
N ALA A 873 -36.37 20.09 -19.40
CA ALA A 873 -37.73 20.60 -19.62
C ALA A 873 -38.76 19.53 -19.98
N LEU A 874 -38.33 18.35 -20.46
CA LEU A 874 -39.20 17.27 -20.92
C LEU A 874 -39.80 16.41 -19.80
N ASN A 875 -39.18 16.34 -18.62
CA ASN A 875 -39.60 15.51 -17.49
C ASN A 875 -39.74 16.35 -16.20
N ARG A 876 -40.86 17.08 -16.10
CA ARG A 876 -41.15 18.02 -14.99
C ARG A 876 -41.67 17.37 -13.70
N ASN A 877 -41.84 16.05 -13.67
CA ASN A 877 -42.51 15.32 -12.58
C ASN A 877 -41.60 14.32 -11.84
N THR A 878 -40.28 14.34 -12.10
CA THR A 878 -39.29 13.46 -11.45
C THR A 878 -38.29 14.30 -10.66
N GLU A 879 -37.92 13.85 -9.46
CA GLU A 879 -36.75 14.40 -8.75
C GLU A 879 -35.47 14.04 -9.52
N TRP A 880 -34.54 15.00 -9.59
CA TRP A 880 -33.25 14.84 -10.26
C TRP A 880 -32.11 14.88 -9.24
N ARG A 881 -31.23 13.88 -9.28
CA ARG A 881 -30.02 13.80 -8.45
C ARG A 881 -28.82 13.62 -9.38
N LEU A 882 -27.84 14.52 -9.28
CA LEU A 882 -26.66 14.53 -10.16
C LEU A 882 -25.42 14.16 -9.34
N GLU A 883 -24.95 12.92 -9.49
CA GLU A 883 -23.72 12.45 -8.87
C GLU A 883 -22.51 12.84 -9.73
N VAL A 884 -21.76 13.85 -9.30
CA VAL A 884 -20.47 14.23 -9.92
C VAL A 884 -19.37 13.43 -9.24
N VAL A 885 -18.94 12.33 -9.88
CA VAL A 885 -17.85 11.49 -9.41
C VAL A 885 -16.53 12.00 -10.01
N HIS A 886 -15.61 12.43 -9.15
CA HIS A 886 -14.34 13.05 -9.53
C HIS A 886 -13.19 12.05 -9.75
#